data_AF-G2R9Q5-F1
#
_entry.id   AF-G2R9Q5-F1
#
_cell.length_a   1.000
_cell.length_b   1.000
_cell.length_c   1.000
_cell.angle_alpha   90.00
_cell.angle_beta   90.00
_cell.angle_gamma   90.00
#
_symmetry.space_group_name_H-M   'P 1'
#
loop_
_entity.id
_entity.type
_entity.pdbx_description
1 polymer ?
#
loop_
_entity_poly.entity_id
_entity_poly.type
_entity_poly.pdbx_seq_one_letter_code
_entity_poly.pdbx_strand_id
1 'polypeptide(L)'
;MGMFTENGSGGFMSDVSINGGKYGIYGGNQQYAVRNFGISGQTTSCICLLWDWGWTWSGLFLGDSPERVTLINPQDPTGQQAGSIYIMDSMFDDANTAIKVNLPKGTVLESSIITLDNVGTFRNVQTLISFPDPGDTPILPSENINFFVLGNVENAGVSDGIYSVDVGVPAPSLLDEFTAGYYRKTYFVKSRPQYLDIDAGSVISVKDHGAKGDGVSDDTAAIEAALALATTSNLIYFPAGSYLATSTITIPPHTRILPMIRVGNPGDVGTVEISDMLFTSIGALPGLVLAEWNVQAESPGSVGIWDAHFRVGGAYGTQLQVAQCSNVPSIPAGCVAASMMLHITPESNGYFENVRAWVADHDIDDAQNTMVTVAAARGILIESAGGPTWLYGTASEHSMLYQYNFYNTSNTFAGMIQTESPYFQYTTATASPGPFNASLGLFNNDPDFPDDTCNATALLCNFSWAVLVQEVGNLTIAGAGLYSWFDAYDQSMAGTEASGSGTLVTIGSVETISDTDSNNTIYAKDNTQAIAHPFWSALAGYVDDYILLDQTCDDDDISDACMVPTVCDYTKTFATLDDLQAAGGSYPDICTGYYALGVLSNTLNQGLANYTAVNDGYGDVFGEYVKYTKEMVPLALAGFMAGATYKNATGGAGNQYFDCTFKDLQSGTSETYPCPLSYDDAYSSNAYSVTYTLKDSAGFYKDLQARHGVNSTWVTFGTVDRSIHCLGRNDPDRCENYTTSTSTTYPVAASDFDVANPKDIITQALPKIGGLQTTIAARLTDLAYGAWYGPTDDVLQVISMPVFMIQQALESMAHVKAIGEEQAKRDKISLILEILGIVFIFVPFLDDVLPEVEALDGIWGLVAAAGNVGLTIQAIIADPESAPVQLLGLLTAGGSRSEEDFAEMAASRRDIGGDVISKIGKTFQDLDNDFQELGTKAADTTTVTFIQQATVTVTAGATPCETETVTQTLGSTSSSATTVTPPFTTETSTSTSTTSSTIPGTSSVTTTIPVVQSTSSTTTTTSNTHTTTVSSPSTSTTPSSTTTVNGCGHQ
;
A
#
# COMPACT_ATOMS: atom_id res chain seq x y z
N MET A 1 2.93 35.20 -5.92
CA MET A 1 2.86 34.05 -4.98
C MET A 1 1.75 33.19 -5.53
N GLY A 2 1.91 31.87 -5.58
CA GLY A 2 0.81 30.98 -5.98
C GLY A 2 -0.19 30.87 -4.83
N MET A 3 0.29 30.43 -3.68
CA MET A 3 -0.49 30.20 -2.46
C MET A 3 0.07 30.98 -1.28
N PHE A 4 -0.80 31.34 -0.34
CA PHE A 4 -0.47 32.04 0.90
C PHE A 4 -1.29 31.41 2.04
N THR A 5 -0.63 31.01 3.13
CA THR A 5 -1.29 30.48 4.34
C THR A 5 -0.58 31.04 5.58
N GLU A 6 -1.13 32.00 6.30
CA GLU A 6 -0.46 32.55 7.49
C GLU A 6 -0.49 31.59 8.70
N ASN A 7 -1.53 30.77 8.79
CA ASN A 7 -1.76 29.77 9.84
C ASN A 7 -2.88 28.79 9.42
N GLY A 8 -3.20 27.87 10.33
CA GLY A 8 -4.36 26.97 10.26
C GLY A 8 -4.10 25.71 11.10
N SER A 9 -5.09 24.82 11.10
CA SER A 9 -4.90 23.37 11.32
C SER A 9 -5.28 22.69 10.00
N GLY A 10 -4.34 21.97 9.39
CA GLY A 10 -4.43 21.54 8.00
C GLY A 10 -4.88 20.10 7.81
N GLY A 11 -5.15 19.77 6.55
CA GLY A 11 -5.49 18.43 6.09
C GLY A 11 -4.68 18.12 4.83
N PHE A 12 -5.36 18.04 3.70
CA PHE A 12 -4.78 17.54 2.45
C PHE A 12 -4.81 18.56 1.28
N MET A 13 -3.79 18.50 0.43
CA MET A 13 -3.67 19.26 -0.83
C MET A 13 -3.00 18.37 -1.89
N SER A 14 -3.56 18.30 -3.11
CA SER A 14 -2.90 17.56 -4.19
C SER A 14 -2.99 18.16 -5.59
N ASP A 15 -2.10 17.68 -6.47
CA ASP A 15 -2.25 17.73 -7.93
C ASP A 15 -2.24 19.16 -8.54
N VAL A 16 -1.43 20.05 -7.95
CA VAL A 16 -1.32 21.48 -8.33
C VAL A 16 -0.01 21.78 -9.07
N SER A 17 -0.06 22.60 -10.13
CA SER A 17 1.14 23.19 -10.74
C SER A 17 1.21 24.70 -10.59
N ILE A 18 2.37 25.24 -10.19
CA ILE A 18 2.59 26.67 -9.96
C ILE A 18 3.82 27.16 -10.74
N ASN A 19 3.57 27.94 -11.79
CA ASN A 19 4.60 28.45 -12.69
C ASN A 19 4.86 29.95 -12.44
N GLY A 20 6.09 30.30 -12.08
CA GLY A 20 6.54 31.69 -11.92
C GLY A 20 6.17 32.38 -10.60
N GLY A 21 6.42 33.70 -10.55
CA GLY A 21 6.18 34.55 -9.38
C GLY A 21 7.32 34.53 -8.35
N LYS A 22 7.18 35.25 -7.22
CA LYS A 22 8.25 35.30 -6.19
C LYS A 22 8.40 33.98 -5.42
N TYR A 23 7.26 33.40 -5.04
CA TYR A 23 7.13 32.15 -4.29
C TYR A 23 6.02 31.31 -4.91
N GLY A 24 6.12 29.99 -4.86
CA GLY A 24 5.04 29.08 -5.18
C GLY A 24 4.08 29.06 -4.00
N ILE A 25 4.47 28.39 -2.92
CA ILE A 25 3.85 28.46 -1.61
C ILE A 25 4.64 29.43 -0.71
N TYR A 26 3.94 30.30 0.03
CA TYR A 26 4.51 31.10 1.12
C TYR A 26 3.56 30.97 2.32
N GLY A 27 3.91 30.16 3.32
CA GLY A 27 2.95 29.89 4.39
C GLY A 27 3.44 29.00 5.54
N GLY A 28 2.59 28.86 6.55
CA GLY A 28 2.73 28.01 7.73
C GLY A 28 1.37 27.57 8.25
N ASN A 29 1.36 26.48 9.01
CA ASN A 29 0.17 25.77 9.54
C ASN A 29 0.66 24.72 10.56
N GLN A 30 -0.14 24.33 11.55
CA GLN A 30 0.18 23.26 12.50
C GLN A 30 0.71 21.99 11.80
N GLN A 31 -0.08 21.47 10.86
CA GLN A 31 0.26 20.28 10.08
C GLN A 31 -0.35 20.32 8.67
N TYR A 32 0.22 19.57 7.73
CA TYR A 32 -0.35 19.39 6.39
C TYR A 32 0.21 18.16 5.68
N ALA A 33 -0.60 17.54 4.81
CA ALA A 33 -0.19 16.56 3.83
C ALA A 33 -0.34 17.12 2.40
N VAL A 34 0.74 17.18 1.63
CA VAL A 34 0.79 17.77 0.28
C VAL A 34 1.30 16.73 -0.72
N ARG A 35 0.55 16.43 -1.78
CA ARG A 35 0.89 15.37 -2.77
C ARG A 35 0.95 15.89 -4.21
N ASN A 36 1.95 15.48 -4.99
CA ASN A 36 2.03 15.74 -6.44
C ASN A 36 1.93 17.24 -6.83
N PHE A 37 2.85 18.06 -6.30
CA PHE A 37 2.91 19.50 -6.62
C PHE A 37 4.09 19.81 -7.55
N GLY A 38 3.79 20.36 -8.74
CA GLY A 38 4.78 20.77 -9.74
C GLY A 38 5.04 22.28 -9.74
N ILE A 39 6.06 22.74 -9.02
CA ILE A 39 6.34 24.17 -8.79
C ILE A 39 7.67 24.57 -9.46
N SER A 40 7.64 25.47 -10.44
CA SER A 40 8.87 25.97 -11.07
C SER A 40 8.85 27.44 -11.53
N GLY A 41 10.04 28.00 -11.76
CA GLY A 41 10.24 29.34 -12.33
C GLY A 41 10.16 30.48 -11.32
N GLN A 42 10.22 30.22 -10.02
CA GLN A 42 10.06 31.23 -8.99
C GLN A 42 11.31 32.11 -8.85
N THR A 43 11.12 33.42 -8.73
CA THR A 43 12.22 34.40 -8.57
C THR A 43 12.82 34.43 -7.17
N THR A 44 12.50 33.48 -6.29
CA THR A 44 13.10 33.33 -4.96
C THR A 44 13.10 31.86 -4.52
N SER A 45 11.94 31.26 -4.24
CA SER A 45 11.85 29.87 -3.76
C SER A 45 10.55 29.19 -4.20
N CYS A 46 10.56 27.89 -4.49
CA CYS A 46 9.33 27.15 -4.81
C CYS A 46 8.39 27.13 -3.59
N ILE A 47 8.92 26.74 -2.43
CA ILE A 47 8.24 26.76 -1.12
C ILE A 47 9.00 27.72 -0.19
N CYS A 48 8.26 28.49 0.62
CA CYS A 48 8.79 29.31 1.70
C CYS A 48 7.96 29.06 2.96
N LEU A 49 8.48 28.22 3.85
CA LEU A 49 7.81 27.78 5.08
C LEU A 49 8.05 28.80 6.19
N LEU A 50 6.95 29.26 6.82
CA LEU A 50 6.96 30.30 7.84
C LEU A 50 7.13 29.73 9.24
N TRP A 51 6.30 28.74 9.55
CA TRP A 51 6.25 27.99 10.79
C TRP A 51 5.41 26.72 10.55
N ASP A 52 5.66 25.68 11.32
CA ASP A 52 4.82 24.48 11.39
C ASP A 52 5.19 23.66 12.63
N TRP A 53 4.44 22.60 12.91
CA TRP A 53 4.87 21.55 13.82
C TRP A 53 5.31 20.32 13.03
N GLY A 54 4.52 19.90 12.02
CA GLY A 54 4.97 18.91 11.05
C GLY A 54 4.20 18.89 9.73
N TRP A 55 4.88 19.00 8.58
CA TRP A 55 4.26 18.82 7.26
C TRP A 55 4.92 17.69 6.48
N THR A 56 4.09 16.86 5.82
CA THR A 56 4.54 15.79 4.92
C THR A 56 4.24 16.15 3.47
N TRP A 57 5.25 16.01 2.62
CA TRP A 57 5.25 16.44 1.23
C TRP A 57 5.68 15.27 0.34
N SER A 58 4.77 14.76 -0.50
CA SER A 58 4.97 13.59 -1.36
C SER A 58 4.89 13.97 -2.84
N GLY A 59 5.69 13.34 -3.71
CA GLY A 59 5.56 13.49 -5.16
C GLY A 59 5.88 14.89 -5.69
N LEU A 60 6.66 15.72 -4.99
CA LEU A 60 6.93 17.09 -5.45
C LEU A 60 7.88 17.10 -6.65
N PHE A 61 7.60 17.94 -7.65
CA PHE A 61 8.61 18.40 -8.60
C PHE A 61 8.90 19.87 -8.38
N LEU A 62 10.12 20.20 -7.95
CA LEU A 62 10.54 21.57 -7.66
C LEU A 62 11.68 21.99 -8.61
N GLY A 63 11.45 23.02 -9.43
CA GLY A 63 12.32 23.37 -10.57
C GLY A 63 12.61 24.86 -10.77
N ASP A 64 13.54 25.17 -11.68
CA ASP A 64 13.81 26.49 -12.31
C ASP A 64 13.82 27.73 -11.39
N SER A 65 14.26 27.58 -10.14
CA SER A 65 14.22 28.63 -9.10
C SER A 65 15.58 28.76 -8.38
N PRO A 66 15.91 29.89 -7.71
CA PRO A 66 17.15 30.01 -6.93
C PRO A 66 17.25 28.98 -5.80
N GLU A 67 16.23 28.95 -4.93
CA GLU A 67 16.09 27.98 -3.83
C GLU A 67 14.88 27.06 -4.12
N ARG A 68 14.81 25.83 -3.57
CA ARG A 68 13.60 24.97 -3.68
C ARG A 68 12.68 25.17 -2.48
N VAL A 69 13.19 24.93 -1.29
CA VAL A 69 12.52 25.18 0.00
C VAL A 69 13.31 26.25 0.75
N THR A 70 12.62 27.23 1.32
CA THR A 70 13.22 28.20 2.25
C THR A 70 12.54 28.08 3.62
N LEU A 71 13.29 27.72 4.65
CA LEU A 71 12.86 27.79 6.05
C LEU A 71 13.28 29.15 6.60
N ILE A 72 12.33 30.02 6.97
CA ILE A 72 12.66 31.38 7.43
C ILE A 72 13.31 31.38 8.82
N ASN A 73 13.88 32.53 9.21
CA ASN A 73 14.28 32.74 10.60
C ASN A 73 13.07 33.27 11.40
N PRO A 74 12.68 32.61 12.50
CA PRO A 74 11.52 32.96 13.32
C PRO A 74 11.86 33.88 14.51
N GLN A 75 13.12 34.28 14.73
CA GLN A 75 13.52 35.16 15.84
C GLN A 75 13.13 36.64 15.61
N ASP A 76 12.10 36.90 14.81
CA ASP A 76 11.21 38.04 15.03
C ASP A 76 10.45 37.79 16.36
N PRO A 77 10.33 38.77 17.28
CA PRO A 77 9.79 38.56 18.63
C PRO A 77 8.27 38.27 18.71
N THR A 78 7.68 37.65 17.68
CA THR A 78 6.25 37.30 17.60
C THR A 78 5.93 35.93 16.97
N GLY A 79 6.93 35.13 16.54
CA GLY A 79 6.71 33.86 15.80
C GLY A 79 7.15 32.57 16.52
N GLN A 80 6.55 31.43 16.13
CA GLN A 80 7.11 30.09 16.36
C GLN A 80 8.03 29.69 15.18
N GLN A 81 8.81 28.61 15.35
CA GLN A 81 9.76 28.11 14.35
C GLN A 81 9.07 27.18 13.32
N ALA A 82 9.77 26.83 12.24
CA ALA A 82 9.42 25.64 11.45
C ALA A 82 9.85 24.38 12.22
N GLY A 83 8.99 23.39 12.30
CA GLY A 83 9.08 22.30 13.27
C GLY A 83 9.63 21.00 12.70
N SER A 84 8.93 20.40 11.75
CA SER A 84 9.42 19.20 11.05
C SER A 84 8.91 19.13 9.61
N ILE A 85 9.84 18.99 8.67
CA ILE A 85 9.53 18.87 7.25
C ILE A 85 9.95 17.50 6.73
N TYR A 86 8.97 16.70 6.33
CA TYR A 86 9.16 15.38 5.73
C TYR A 86 8.90 15.50 4.22
N ILE A 87 9.94 15.37 3.39
CA ILE A 87 9.83 15.36 1.93
C ILE A 87 10.10 13.93 1.44
N MET A 88 9.11 13.30 0.83
CA MET A 88 9.19 11.93 0.29
C MET A 88 8.93 11.90 -1.23
N ASP A 89 9.49 10.91 -1.94
CA ASP A 89 9.18 10.64 -3.37
C ASP A 89 9.24 11.88 -4.27
N SER A 90 10.21 12.77 -4.03
CA SER A 90 10.20 14.15 -4.55
C SER A 90 11.51 14.52 -5.25
N MET A 91 11.48 15.48 -6.16
CA MET A 91 12.61 15.85 -7.00
C MET A 91 13.00 17.34 -6.89
N PHE A 92 14.30 17.58 -6.69
CA PHE A 92 14.93 18.89 -6.81
C PHE A 92 15.71 19.00 -8.13
N ASP A 93 15.40 20.02 -8.94
CA ASP A 93 15.99 20.22 -10.28
C ASP A 93 16.42 21.69 -10.51
N ASP A 94 17.62 21.91 -11.04
CA ASP A 94 18.27 23.20 -11.37
C ASP A 94 18.39 24.24 -10.23
N ALA A 95 18.85 23.81 -9.05
CA ALA A 95 18.85 24.62 -7.81
C ALA A 95 20.23 25.16 -7.40
N ASN A 96 20.32 26.43 -6.94
CA ASN A 96 21.50 26.88 -6.19
C ASN A 96 21.51 26.23 -4.79
N THR A 97 20.35 26.24 -4.13
CA THR A 97 20.10 25.48 -2.90
C THR A 97 18.81 24.68 -3.05
N ALA A 98 18.80 23.40 -2.67
CA ALA A 98 17.54 22.70 -2.45
C ALA A 98 16.85 23.31 -1.21
N ILE A 99 17.41 23.11 -0.01
CA ILE A 99 16.82 23.60 1.23
C ILE A 99 17.68 24.72 1.85
N LYS A 100 17.14 25.93 1.85
CA LYS A 100 17.74 27.11 2.45
C LYS A 100 17.21 27.34 3.85
N VAL A 101 18.05 27.11 4.84
CA VAL A 101 17.72 27.33 6.25
C VAL A 101 18.28 28.67 6.69
N ASN A 102 17.43 29.54 7.26
CA ASN A 102 17.85 30.84 7.79
C ASN A 102 18.05 30.82 9.32
N LEU A 103 18.00 29.63 9.92
CA LEU A 103 18.32 29.33 11.33
C LEU A 103 19.77 28.84 11.48
N PRO A 104 20.50 29.22 12.55
CA PRO A 104 21.82 28.67 12.85
C PRO A 104 21.79 27.15 12.96
N LYS A 105 22.80 26.43 12.48
CA LYS A 105 22.75 24.96 12.39
C LYS A 105 22.52 24.26 13.74
N GLY A 106 23.06 24.80 14.84
CA GLY A 106 22.79 24.29 16.19
C GLY A 106 21.31 24.36 16.56
N THR A 107 20.64 25.48 16.25
CA THR A 107 19.20 25.64 16.45
C THR A 107 18.38 24.71 15.54
N VAL A 108 18.88 24.35 14.35
CA VAL A 108 18.20 23.35 13.50
C VAL A 108 18.22 21.98 14.17
N LEU A 109 19.39 21.53 14.64
CA LEU A 109 19.50 20.28 15.41
C LEU A 109 18.57 20.28 16.63
N GLU A 110 18.59 21.36 17.41
CA GLU A 110 17.82 21.51 18.66
C GLU A 110 16.32 21.79 18.47
N SER A 111 15.83 22.23 17.29
CA SER A 111 14.45 22.73 17.16
C SER A 111 13.77 22.65 15.77
N SER A 112 14.38 22.05 14.74
CA SER A 112 13.80 21.95 13.39
C SER A 112 14.29 20.71 12.61
N ILE A 113 13.42 19.72 12.39
CA ILE A 113 13.79 18.45 11.74
C ILE A 113 13.56 18.52 10.23
N ILE A 114 14.54 18.01 9.47
CA ILE A 114 14.46 17.91 8.00
C ILE A 114 14.68 16.45 7.61
N THR A 115 13.62 15.78 7.17
CA THR A 115 13.62 14.39 6.72
C THR A 115 13.42 14.34 5.20
N LEU A 116 14.27 13.61 4.50
CA LEU A 116 14.21 13.37 3.05
C LEU A 116 14.16 11.86 2.79
N ASP A 117 13.10 11.36 2.18
CA ASP A 117 12.92 9.96 1.76
C ASP A 117 12.79 9.89 0.24
N ASN A 118 13.55 9.01 -0.42
CA ASN A 118 13.49 8.77 -1.86
C ASN A 118 13.57 10.06 -2.71
N VAL A 119 14.45 10.98 -2.34
CA VAL A 119 14.54 12.32 -2.96
C VAL A 119 15.53 12.35 -4.12
N GLY A 120 15.04 12.74 -5.30
CA GLY A 120 15.81 12.87 -6.52
C GLY A 120 16.55 14.20 -6.66
N THR A 121 17.79 14.19 -7.14
CA THR A 121 18.67 15.37 -7.28
C THR A 121 19.14 15.56 -8.73
N PHE A 122 18.18 15.72 -9.64
CA PHE A 122 18.33 15.39 -11.07
C PHE A 122 19.35 16.22 -11.88
N ARG A 123 19.33 17.56 -11.78
CA ARG A 123 20.29 18.43 -12.51
C ARG A 123 20.73 19.61 -11.67
N ASN A 124 22.01 19.98 -11.79
CA ASN A 124 22.61 21.24 -11.34
C ASN A 124 22.33 21.68 -9.88
N VAL A 125 21.87 20.80 -8.98
CA VAL A 125 21.72 21.11 -7.56
C VAL A 125 23.12 21.36 -6.98
N GLN A 126 23.44 22.61 -6.65
CA GLN A 126 24.78 23.00 -6.17
C GLN A 126 24.96 22.74 -4.67
N THR A 127 23.89 22.93 -3.89
CA THR A 127 23.85 22.72 -2.43
C THR A 127 22.55 22.02 -2.06
N LEU A 128 22.62 20.98 -1.21
CA LEU A 128 21.44 20.32 -0.68
C LEU A 128 20.85 21.12 0.50
N ILE A 129 21.65 21.45 1.52
CA ILE A 129 21.20 22.27 2.66
C ILE A 129 22.21 23.38 2.97
N SER A 130 21.75 24.64 3.01
CA SER A 130 22.56 25.80 3.40
C SER A 130 22.12 26.41 4.73
N PHE A 131 23.07 26.85 5.55
CA PHE A 131 22.86 27.54 6.83
C PHE A 131 23.26 29.03 6.73
N PRO A 132 22.82 29.91 7.65
CA PRO A 132 23.06 31.36 7.55
C PRO A 132 24.46 31.79 8.02
N ASP A 133 25.09 31.03 8.92
CA ASP A 133 26.36 31.39 9.55
C ASP A 133 27.56 30.99 8.68
N PRO A 134 28.48 31.91 8.33
CA PRO A 134 29.62 31.60 7.45
C PRO A 134 30.66 30.60 7.99
N GLY A 135 30.45 30.07 9.20
CA GLY A 135 31.25 28.99 9.78
C GLY A 135 30.63 27.60 9.62
N ASP A 136 29.34 27.51 9.27
CA ASP A 136 28.65 26.24 9.06
C ASP A 136 28.96 25.68 7.66
N THR A 137 29.46 24.45 7.61
CA THR A 137 29.65 23.75 6.33
C THR A 137 28.29 23.37 5.73
N PRO A 138 27.98 23.80 4.49
CA PRO A 138 26.76 23.40 3.80
C PRO A 138 26.80 21.92 3.41
N ILE A 139 25.62 21.31 3.30
CA ILE A 139 25.47 19.91 2.87
C ILE A 139 25.34 19.89 1.36
N LEU A 140 26.15 19.06 0.70
CA LEU A 140 26.16 18.87 -0.76
C LEU A 140 25.29 17.65 -1.14
N PRO A 141 24.68 17.62 -2.33
CA PRO A 141 23.83 16.50 -2.75
C PRO A 141 24.64 15.26 -3.13
N SER A 142 24.02 14.09 -2.95
CA SER A 142 24.35 12.84 -3.63
C SER A 142 23.68 12.77 -5.01
N GLU A 143 23.93 11.70 -5.79
CA GLU A 143 23.29 11.52 -7.10
C GLU A 143 21.78 11.21 -7.01
N ASN A 144 21.34 10.61 -5.90
CA ASN A 144 19.96 10.54 -5.38
C ASN A 144 20.03 10.27 -3.85
N ILE A 145 18.92 10.41 -3.12
CA ILE A 145 18.84 10.22 -1.64
C ILE A 145 17.88 9.07 -1.31
N ASN A 146 18.36 8.06 -0.57
CA ASN A 146 17.52 6.98 -0.02
C ASN A 146 16.73 7.50 1.19
N PHE A 147 17.43 7.74 2.31
CA PHE A 147 16.87 8.38 3.49
C PHE A 147 17.93 9.27 4.16
N PHE A 148 17.55 10.49 4.52
CA PHE A 148 18.39 11.49 5.17
C PHE A 148 17.59 12.21 6.26
N VAL A 149 18.21 12.43 7.42
CA VAL A 149 17.65 13.24 8.51
C VAL A 149 18.70 14.24 9.00
N LEU A 150 18.28 15.49 9.18
CA LEU A 150 18.97 16.49 10.01
C LEU A 150 18.07 16.80 11.21
N GLY A 151 18.58 16.56 12.42
CA GLY A 151 17.82 16.63 13.67
C GLY A 151 18.31 15.58 14.67
N ASN A 152 17.46 15.22 15.63
CA ASN A 152 17.76 14.21 16.63
C ASN A 152 17.20 12.85 16.20
N VAL A 153 17.97 11.78 16.38
CA VAL A 153 17.63 10.43 15.91
C VAL A 153 18.09 9.43 16.96
N GLU A 154 17.14 8.85 17.68
CA GLU A 154 17.44 7.81 18.67
C GLU A 154 17.75 6.46 17.99
N ASN A 155 19.00 6.31 17.57
CA ASN A 155 19.57 5.04 17.13
C ASN A 155 20.96 4.84 17.74
N ALA A 156 21.17 3.71 18.41
CA ALA A 156 22.44 3.29 19.01
C ALA A 156 23.11 4.30 20.00
N GLY A 157 22.34 5.23 20.57
CA GLY A 157 22.79 6.14 21.64
C GLY A 157 23.55 7.39 21.16
N VAL A 158 23.09 8.04 20.08
CA VAL A 158 23.62 9.33 19.61
C VAL A 158 22.46 10.34 19.44
N SER A 159 22.40 11.34 20.32
CA SER A 159 21.20 12.19 20.46
C SER A 159 20.93 13.14 19.27
N ASP A 160 21.95 13.80 18.71
CA ASP A 160 21.76 14.93 17.77
C ASP A 160 22.72 14.81 16.56
N GLY A 161 22.24 15.01 15.32
CA GLY A 161 23.16 14.91 14.18
C GLY A 161 22.63 15.08 12.75
N ILE A 162 23.46 14.62 11.81
CA ILE A 162 23.13 14.39 10.40
C ILE A 162 23.23 12.89 10.19
N TYR A 163 22.13 12.28 9.75
CA TYR A 163 22.02 10.84 9.56
C TYR A 163 21.64 10.54 8.11
N SER A 164 22.20 9.46 7.58
CA SER A 164 21.82 8.88 6.30
C SER A 164 22.02 7.38 6.43
N VAL A 165 20.96 6.63 6.21
CA VAL A 165 20.89 5.18 6.45
C VAL A 165 20.12 4.54 5.32
N ASP A 166 20.46 3.29 5.00
CA ASP A 166 19.67 2.51 4.08
C ASP A 166 18.47 1.92 4.83
N VAL A 167 17.34 2.61 4.73
CA VAL A 167 16.04 2.13 5.19
C VAL A 167 15.57 0.96 4.33
N GLY A 168 14.81 0.03 4.93
CA GLY A 168 14.17 -1.07 4.22
C GLY A 168 13.31 -0.57 3.06
N VAL A 169 13.34 -1.28 1.93
CA VAL A 169 12.44 -1.02 0.80
C VAL A 169 11.01 -1.39 1.24
N PRO A 170 9.99 -0.54 1.02
CA PRO A 170 8.63 -0.87 1.42
C PRO A 170 8.10 -2.10 0.67
N ALA A 171 7.07 -2.75 1.22
CA ALA A 171 6.44 -3.90 0.57
C ALA A 171 6.08 -3.57 -0.90
N PRO A 172 6.46 -4.41 -1.89
CA PRO A 172 6.26 -4.08 -3.30
C PRO A 172 4.82 -3.77 -3.72
N SER A 173 3.83 -4.26 -2.96
CA SER A 173 2.40 -3.98 -3.14
C SER A 173 1.99 -2.54 -2.80
N LEU A 174 2.78 -1.81 -1.99
CA LEU A 174 2.57 -0.40 -1.67
C LEU A 174 3.10 0.58 -2.73
N LEU A 175 3.85 0.09 -3.72
CA LEU A 175 4.72 0.88 -4.59
C LEU A 175 4.27 0.93 -6.04
N ASP A 176 4.54 2.05 -6.72
CA ASP A 176 4.32 2.23 -8.15
C ASP A 176 5.46 1.58 -8.99
N GLU A 177 5.32 1.53 -10.31
CA GLU A 177 6.38 1.09 -11.23
C GLU A 177 7.46 2.16 -11.47
N PHE A 178 7.18 3.43 -11.12
CA PHE A 178 8.04 4.55 -11.48
C PHE A 178 9.30 4.67 -10.59
N THR A 179 10.47 4.60 -11.23
CA THR A 179 11.81 4.75 -10.59
C THR A 179 12.66 5.85 -11.23
N ALA A 180 12.23 6.45 -12.35
CA ALA A 180 13.09 7.26 -13.20
C ALA A 180 13.40 8.64 -12.60
N GLY A 181 14.53 8.74 -11.91
CA GLY A 181 14.99 9.95 -11.22
C GLY A 181 14.87 9.89 -9.69
N TYR A 182 14.54 8.74 -9.12
CA TYR A 182 14.44 8.47 -7.68
C TYR A 182 15.48 7.43 -7.24
N TYR A 183 15.62 7.18 -5.93
CA TYR A 183 16.51 6.12 -5.41
C TYR A 183 15.82 4.75 -5.45
N ARG A 184 14.54 4.70 -5.07
CA ARG A 184 13.66 3.54 -5.04
C ARG A 184 12.35 3.83 -5.77
N LYS A 185 11.51 2.80 -5.98
CA LYS A 185 10.13 2.99 -6.44
C LYS A 185 9.39 3.90 -5.46
N THR A 186 8.58 4.82 -5.99
CA THR A 186 7.72 5.68 -5.16
C THR A 186 6.54 4.89 -4.60
N TYR A 187 5.90 5.38 -3.54
CA TYR A 187 4.61 4.84 -3.13
C TYR A 187 3.55 5.04 -4.21
N PHE A 188 2.61 4.10 -4.29
CA PHE A 188 1.46 4.21 -5.18
C PHE A 188 0.54 5.36 -4.74
N VAL A 189 0.11 6.18 -5.70
CA VAL A 189 -0.74 7.35 -5.47
C VAL A 189 -1.89 7.40 -6.48
N LYS A 190 -3.08 7.79 -6.01
CA LYS A 190 -4.26 7.97 -6.86
C LYS A 190 -5.01 9.25 -6.49
N SER A 191 -5.01 10.21 -7.40
CA SER A 191 -5.81 11.44 -7.30
C SER A 191 -7.30 11.14 -7.20
N ARG A 192 -8.03 11.97 -6.45
CA ARG A 192 -9.49 11.95 -6.37
C ARG A 192 -10.13 11.85 -7.77
N PRO A 193 -10.96 10.82 -8.04
CA PRO A 193 -11.59 10.66 -9.34
C PRO A 193 -12.53 11.84 -9.66
N GLN A 194 -12.44 12.35 -10.88
CA GLN A 194 -13.32 13.43 -11.39
C GLN A 194 -14.26 12.95 -12.50
N TYR A 195 -14.24 11.65 -12.83
CA TYR A 195 -15.18 10.99 -13.75
C TYR A 195 -15.35 11.65 -15.13
N LEU A 196 -14.30 12.32 -15.64
CA LEU A 196 -14.36 13.19 -16.82
C LEU A 196 -14.77 12.48 -18.12
N ASP A 197 -14.59 11.17 -18.18
CA ASP A 197 -14.94 10.31 -19.32
C ASP A 197 -16.31 9.61 -19.18
N ILE A 198 -17.04 9.83 -18.09
CA ILE A 198 -18.41 9.30 -17.89
C ILE A 198 -19.44 10.21 -18.59
N ASP A 199 -20.25 9.62 -19.49
CA ASP A 199 -21.36 10.34 -20.12
C ASP A 199 -22.44 10.70 -19.09
N ALA A 200 -23.06 11.89 -19.21
CA ALA A 200 -24.09 12.35 -18.29
C ALA A 200 -25.33 11.45 -18.22
N GLY A 201 -25.60 10.64 -19.25
CA GLY A 201 -26.63 9.60 -19.25
C GLY A 201 -26.29 8.34 -18.43
N SER A 202 -25.03 8.18 -18.03
CA SER A 202 -24.55 7.16 -17.09
C SER A 202 -24.48 7.64 -15.64
N VAL A 203 -25.05 8.81 -15.31
CA VAL A 203 -25.15 9.31 -13.93
C VAL A 203 -26.53 9.01 -13.37
N ILE A 204 -26.59 8.19 -12.32
CA ILE A 204 -27.83 7.72 -11.67
C ILE A 204 -28.03 8.49 -10.36
N SER A 205 -29.01 9.39 -10.30
CA SER A 205 -29.33 10.14 -9.09
C SER A 205 -30.18 9.31 -8.12
N VAL A 206 -29.77 9.23 -6.85
CA VAL A 206 -30.57 8.58 -5.79
C VAL A 206 -31.99 9.19 -5.65
N LYS A 207 -32.18 10.46 -6.06
CA LYS A 207 -33.50 11.11 -6.02
C LYS A 207 -34.46 10.61 -7.10
N ASP A 208 -33.95 10.10 -8.23
CA ASP A 208 -34.78 9.46 -9.26
C ASP A 208 -35.29 8.09 -8.80
N HIS A 209 -34.55 7.45 -7.89
CA HIS A 209 -34.95 6.23 -7.16
C HIS A 209 -35.85 6.52 -5.94
N GLY A 210 -36.15 7.80 -5.71
CA GLY A 210 -37.13 8.25 -4.73
C GLY A 210 -36.54 8.80 -3.43
N ALA A 211 -35.23 8.91 -3.27
CA ALA A 211 -34.63 9.54 -2.09
C ALA A 211 -34.99 11.04 -2.01
N LYS A 212 -35.08 11.60 -0.80
CA LYS A 212 -35.43 13.00 -0.56
C LYS A 212 -34.20 13.85 -0.27
N GLY A 213 -33.29 13.37 0.57
CA GLY A 213 -32.18 14.14 1.10
C GLY A 213 -32.65 15.33 1.96
N ASP A 214 -33.74 15.16 2.72
CA ASP A 214 -34.38 16.22 3.52
C ASP A 214 -34.07 16.15 5.04
N GLY A 215 -33.29 15.15 5.47
CA GLY A 215 -32.89 14.93 6.87
C GLY A 215 -33.97 14.32 7.77
N VAL A 216 -35.13 13.92 7.22
CA VAL A 216 -36.30 13.47 8.01
C VAL A 216 -36.97 12.23 7.40
N SER A 217 -37.03 12.14 6.07
CA SER A 217 -37.54 10.99 5.35
C SER A 217 -36.53 9.85 5.36
N ASP A 218 -36.98 8.65 5.73
CA ASP A 218 -36.18 7.42 5.60
C ASP A 218 -35.93 7.13 4.12
N ASP A 219 -34.68 7.33 3.70
CA ASP A 219 -34.24 7.19 2.32
C ASP A 219 -33.54 5.83 2.07
N THR A 220 -33.40 4.98 3.10
CA THR A 220 -32.59 3.74 3.07
C THR A 220 -32.90 2.88 1.83
N ALA A 221 -34.17 2.50 1.65
CA ALA A 221 -34.60 1.64 0.56
C ALA A 221 -34.50 2.29 -0.84
N ALA A 222 -34.48 3.63 -0.91
CA ALA A 222 -34.28 4.35 -2.18
C ALA A 222 -32.79 4.42 -2.55
N ILE A 223 -31.91 4.51 -1.56
CA ILE A 223 -30.46 4.46 -1.74
C ILE A 223 -30.03 3.04 -2.14
N GLU A 224 -30.52 2.00 -1.44
CA GLU A 224 -30.30 0.61 -1.83
C GLU A 224 -30.78 0.33 -3.27
N ALA A 225 -31.94 0.84 -3.66
CA ALA A 225 -32.48 0.70 -5.01
C ALA A 225 -31.70 1.45 -6.11
N ALA A 226 -30.87 2.44 -5.74
CA ALA A 226 -29.95 3.11 -6.65
C ALA A 226 -28.58 2.40 -6.69
N LEU A 227 -28.03 2.03 -5.54
CA LEU A 227 -26.78 1.26 -5.43
C LEU A 227 -26.88 -0.10 -6.12
N ALA A 228 -28.05 -0.73 -6.13
CA ALA A 228 -28.32 -1.96 -6.89
C ALA A 228 -28.21 -1.82 -8.42
N LEU A 229 -27.97 -0.60 -8.95
CA LEU A 229 -27.65 -0.35 -10.36
C LEU A 229 -26.18 0.02 -10.60
N ALA A 230 -25.32 0.03 -9.58
CA ALA A 230 -23.91 0.38 -9.71
C ALA A 230 -23.14 -0.61 -10.60
N THR A 231 -22.23 -0.08 -11.41
CA THR A 231 -21.33 -0.81 -12.32
C THR A 231 -20.04 0.02 -12.51
N THR A 232 -18.97 -0.57 -13.01
CA THR A 232 -17.74 0.14 -13.42
C THR A 232 -17.91 1.06 -14.65
N SER A 233 -19.15 1.30 -15.11
CA SER A 233 -19.48 2.14 -16.28
C SER A 233 -20.55 3.20 -16.00
N ASN A 234 -20.94 3.39 -14.72
CA ASN A 234 -21.89 4.42 -14.30
C ASN A 234 -21.52 5.01 -12.93
N LEU A 235 -22.14 6.13 -12.57
CA LEU A 235 -21.89 6.85 -11.32
C LEU A 235 -23.19 6.98 -10.52
N ILE A 236 -23.20 6.47 -9.28
CA ILE A 236 -24.30 6.71 -8.34
C ILE A 236 -24.11 8.08 -7.70
N TYR A 237 -24.97 9.03 -8.06
CA TYR A 237 -24.88 10.42 -7.62
C TYR A 237 -25.83 10.72 -6.46
N PHE A 238 -25.28 11.34 -5.42
CA PHE A 238 -26.04 11.93 -4.31
C PHE A 238 -26.09 13.46 -4.50
N PRO A 239 -27.20 14.04 -4.99
CA PRO A 239 -27.36 15.50 -4.97
C PRO A 239 -27.31 16.02 -3.53
N ALA A 240 -26.86 17.25 -3.33
CA ALA A 240 -26.78 17.85 -1.99
C ALA A 240 -28.09 17.71 -1.17
N GLY A 241 -27.94 17.30 0.09
CA GLY A 241 -29.02 17.00 1.02
C GLY A 241 -28.56 16.07 2.14
N SER A 242 -29.39 15.89 3.16
CA SER A 242 -29.13 14.98 4.28
C SER A 242 -29.99 13.72 4.12
N TYR A 243 -29.38 12.56 3.94
CA TYR A 243 -30.07 11.31 3.67
C TYR A 243 -30.15 10.47 4.95
N LEU A 244 -31.36 10.19 5.44
CA LEU A 244 -31.54 9.42 6.66
C LEU A 244 -31.57 7.92 6.35
N ALA A 245 -30.57 7.20 6.87
CA ALA A 245 -30.56 5.75 6.93
C ALA A 245 -31.11 5.26 8.28
N THR A 246 -31.94 4.21 8.28
CA THR A 246 -32.48 3.58 9.51
C THR A 246 -32.02 2.14 9.69
N SER A 247 -31.39 1.55 8.66
CA SER A 247 -30.67 0.27 8.71
C SER A 247 -29.42 0.32 7.83
N THR A 248 -28.56 -0.70 7.95
CA THR A 248 -27.30 -0.81 7.19
C THR A 248 -27.50 -0.71 5.67
N ILE A 249 -27.00 0.37 5.07
CA ILE A 249 -26.84 0.48 3.62
C ILE A 249 -25.64 -0.38 3.23
N THR A 250 -25.89 -1.45 2.48
CA THR A 250 -24.84 -2.37 2.02
C THR A 250 -24.44 -2.06 0.59
N ILE A 251 -23.19 -1.67 0.39
CA ILE A 251 -22.51 -1.83 -0.91
C ILE A 251 -22.17 -3.34 -1.01
N PRO A 252 -22.62 -4.03 -2.09
CA PRO A 252 -22.85 -5.49 -2.11
C PRO A 252 -21.57 -6.36 -2.24
N PRO A 253 -21.65 -7.71 -2.05
CA PRO A 253 -22.66 -8.55 -1.34
C PRO A 253 -22.11 -9.79 -0.54
N HIS A 254 -22.34 -10.08 0.75
CA HIS A 254 -23.20 -9.54 1.83
C HIS A 254 -22.68 -9.99 3.23
N THR A 255 -22.94 -9.22 4.31
CA THR A 255 -22.75 -9.54 5.77
C THR A 255 -21.32 -9.38 6.35
N ARG A 256 -21.04 -9.07 7.65
CA ARG A 256 -21.84 -8.60 8.83
C ARG A 256 -21.00 -8.11 10.05
N ILE A 257 -21.14 -6.84 10.41
CA ILE A 257 -21.72 -6.36 11.70
C ILE A 257 -23.05 -5.63 11.34
N LEU A 258 -23.59 -4.72 12.17
CA LEU A 258 -24.62 -3.74 11.79
C LEU A 258 -24.03 -2.30 11.74
N PRO A 259 -23.20 -1.98 10.73
CA PRO A 259 -22.74 -0.62 10.48
C PRO A 259 -23.85 0.22 9.83
N MET A 260 -23.68 1.53 9.71
CA MET A 260 -24.54 2.36 8.86
C MET A 260 -24.23 2.14 7.38
N ILE A 261 -22.95 2.21 7.00
CA ILE A 261 -22.48 1.84 5.65
C ILE A 261 -21.63 0.58 5.76
N ARG A 262 -21.87 -0.39 4.88
CA ARG A 262 -20.88 -1.45 4.63
C ARG A 262 -20.33 -1.31 3.21
N VAL A 263 -19.01 -1.29 3.08
CA VAL A 263 -18.28 -1.18 1.81
C VAL A 263 -17.78 -2.57 1.42
N GLY A 264 -18.52 -3.22 0.52
CA GLY A 264 -18.37 -4.66 0.26
C GLY A 264 -18.52 -5.50 1.53
N ASN A 265 -18.11 -6.76 1.47
CA ASN A 265 -18.29 -7.78 2.48
C ASN A 265 -17.06 -8.72 2.44
N PRO A 266 -16.76 -9.51 3.49
CA PRO A 266 -15.51 -10.28 3.55
C PRO A 266 -15.34 -11.21 2.33
N GLY A 267 -14.16 -11.16 1.72
CA GLY A 267 -13.83 -11.86 0.48
C GLY A 267 -14.27 -11.18 -0.83
N ASP A 268 -14.94 -10.02 -0.78
CA ASP A 268 -15.23 -9.24 -2.01
C ASP A 268 -13.94 -8.67 -2.63
N VAL A 269 -13.81 -8.76 -3.95
CA VAL A 269 -12.74 -8.12 -4.74
C VAL A 269 -13.36 -7.33 -5.88
N GLY A 270 -12.91 -6.09 -6.14
CA GLY A 270 -13.42 -5.28 -7.25
C GLY A 270 -12.97 -3.81 -7.24
N THR A 271 -13.84 -2.93 -7.72
CA THR A 271 -13.68 -1.46 -7.78
C THR A 271 -14.78 -0.78 -6.97
N VAL A 272 -14.43 0.11 -6.05
CA VAL A 272 -15.37 0.95 -5.28
C VAL A 272 -14.75 2.32 -5.02
N GLU A 273 -15.28 3.38 -5.65
CA GLU A 273 -14.82 4.75 -5.44
C GLU A 273 -15.88 5.57 -4.70
N ILE A 274 -15.50 6.18 -3.57
CA ILE A 274 -16.37 7.06 -2.78
C ILE A 274 -15.72 8.45 -2.75
N SER A 275 -16.44 9.50 -3.18
CA SER A 275 -15.94 10.88 -3.03
C SER A 275 -17.00 11.89 -2.59
N ASP A 276 -16.54 12.98 -1.96
CA ASP A 276 -17.34 14.15 -1.60
C ASP A 276 -18.54 13.85 -0.64
N MET A 277 -18.40 12.85 0.23
CA MET A 277 -19.46 12.33 1.12
C MET A 277 -19.21 12.63 2.61
N LEU A 278 -20.27 12.91 3.36
CA LEU A 278 -20.21 13.10 4.82
C LEU A 278 -21.10 12.09 5.56
N PHE A 279 -20.48 11.17 6.28
CA PHE A 279 -21.14 10.19 7.12
C PHE A 279 -21.34 10.74 8.53
N THR A 280 -22.56 10.65 9.09
CA THR A 280 -22.87 11.26 10.39
C THR A 280 -24.00 10.53 11.12
N SER A 281 -24.15 10.79 12.42
CA SER A 281 -25.13 10.12 13.30
C SER A 281 -26.16 11.09 13.88
N ILE A 282 -27.27 10.54 14.38
CA ILE A 282 -28.34 11.31 15.03
C ILE A 282 -28.61 10.76 16.43
N GLY A 283 -28.26 11.55 17.46
CA GLY A 283 -28.46 11.22 18.86
C GLY A 283 -27.59 10.06 19.39
N ALA A 284 -28.01 9.45 20.50
CA ALA A 284 -27.26 8.38 21.15
C ALA A 284 -27.41 7.04 20.42
N LEU A 285 -26.34 6.61 19.75
CA LEU A 285 -26.23 5.35 19.01
C LEU A 285 -24.95 4.57 19.43
N PRO A 286 -24.83 4.10 20.69
CA PRO A 286 -23.59 3.53 21.22
C PRO A 286 -23.10 2.24 20.53
N GLY A 287 -23.93 1.59 19.72
CA GLY A 287 -23.58 0.42 18.90
C GLY A 287 -23.33 0.72 17.42
N LEU A 288 -23.33 1.99 17.01
CA LEU A 288 -23.11 2.39 15.61
C LEU A 288 -21.63 2.30 15.21
N VAL A 289 -21.35 1.52 14.17
CA VAL A 289 -20.14 1.66 13.34
C VAL A 289 -20.54 2.50 12.12
N LEU A 290 -19.89 3.64 11.85
CA LEU A 290 -20.32 4.51 10.74
C LEU A 290 -20.01 3.86 9.38
N ALA A 291 -18.79 3.34 9.18
CA ALA A 291 -18.44 2.47 8.05
C ALA A 291 -17.66 1.22 8.47
N GLU A 292 -18.05 0.09 7.88
CA GLU A 292 -17.35 -1.20 7.91
C GLU A 292 -16.87 -1.48 6.48
N TRP A 293 -15.56 -1.64 6.30
CA TRP A 293 -14.88 -1.74 5.01
C TRP A 293 -14.28 -3.14 4.87
N ASN A 294 -14.79 -3.90 3.91
CA ASN A 294 -14.47 -5.33 3.76
C ASN A 294 -13.92 -5.72 2.39
N VAL A 295 -14.16 -4.91 1.36
CA VAL A 295 -13.73 -5.20 -0.02
C VAL A 295 -12.23 -5.03 -0.20
N GLN A 296 -11.66 -5.82 -1.11
CA GLN A 296 -10.30 -5.71 -1.63
C GLN A 296 -10.29 -5.05 -3.01
N ALA A 297 -9.25 -4.28 -3.28
CA ALA A 297 -8.97 -3.65 -4.56
C ALA A 297 -8.52 -4.69 -5.60
N GLU A 298 -9.20 -4.78 -6.75
CA GLU A 298 -8.78 -5.63 -7.88
C GLU A 298 -7.48 -5.16 -8.56
N SER A 299 -7.11 -3.91 -8.30
CA SER A 299 -5.82 -3.27 -8.64
C SER A 299 -5.54 -2.10 -7.70
N PRO A 300 -4.29 -1.63 -7.53
CA PRO A 300 -3.96 -0.52 -6.63
C PRO A 300 -4.91 0.69 -6.76
N GLY A 301 -5.50 1.11 -5.64
CA GLY A 301 -6.45 2.23 -5.58
C GLY A 301 -7.79 2.04 -6.30
N SER A 302 -8.10 0.89 -6.90
CA SER A 302 -9.45 0.62 -7.47
C SER A 302 -10.56 0.66 -6.42
N VAL A 303 -10.21 0.41 -5.16
CA VAL A 303 -11.07 0.56 -3.99
C VAL A 303 -10.50 1.66 -3.10
N GLY A 304 -11.29 2.71 -2.86
CA GLY A 304 -10.81 3.89 -2.13
C GLY A 304 -11.86 4.98 -1.88
N ILE A 305 -11.44 5.96 -1.08
CA ILE A 305 -12.27 7.04 -0.56
C ILE A 305 -11.49 8.36 -0.51
N TRP A 306 -12.08 9.43 -1.07
CA TRP A 306 -11.44 10.74 -1.28
C TRP A 306 -12.34 11.90 -0.89
N ASP A 307 -11.84 12.90 -0.16
CA ASP A 307 -12.63 14.07 0.28
C ASP A 307 -13.97 13.67 0.96
N ALA A 308 -13.95 12.56 1.69
CA ALA A 308 -15.12 12.02 2.38
C ALA A 308 -14.77 11.72 3.84
N HIS A 309 -15.72 11.98 4.73
CA HIS A 309 -15.43 12.22 6.14
C HIS A 309 -16.50 11.58 7.05
N PHE A 310 -16.10 11.30 8.29
CA PHE A 310 -16.96 10.83 9.37
C PHE A 310 -17.08 11.93 10.44
N ARG A 311 -18.32 12.31 10.77
CA ARG A 311 -18.62 13.31 11.80
C ARG A 311 -19.61 12.77 12.82
N VAL A 312 -19.20 12.65 14.08
CA VAL A 312 -20.09 12.24 15.17
C VAL A 312 -20.52 13.48 15.97
N GLY A 313 -21.66 14.07 15.58
CA GLY A 313 -22.30 15.20 16.26
C GLY A 313 -21.87 16.60 15.80
N GLY A 314 -22.06 17.60 16.67
CA GLY A 314 -21.52 18.96 16.49
C GLY A 314 -22.15 19.81 15.38
N ALA A 315 -23.30 19.43 14.84
CA ALA A 315 -23.94 20.14 13.73
C ALA A 315 -25.46 19.99 13.68
N TYR A 316 -26.12 20.85 12.91
CA TYR A 316 -27.57 20.85 12.72
C TYR A 316 -28.09 19.48 12.24
N GLY A 317 -29.20 19.04 12.83
CA GLY A 317 -29.82 17.74 12.53
C GLY A 317 -29.26 16.55 13.32
N THR A 318 -28.01 16.60 13.78
CA THR A 318 -27.38 15.50 14.55
C THR A 318 -28.03 15.26 15.92
N GLN A 319 -28.76 16.24 16.47
CA GLN A 319 -29.27 16.24 17.85
C GLN A 319 -28.16 16.07 18.92
N LEU A 320 -26.90 16.29 18.54
CA LEU A 320 -25.69 16.20 19.35
C LEU A 320 -24.98 17.56 19.37
N GLN A 321 -25.78 18.60 19.62
CA GLN A 321 -25.40 20.01 19.58
C GLN A 321 -25.30 20.58 20.99
N VAL A 322 -24.90 21.85 21.14
CA VAL A 322 -24.73 22.51 22.45
C VAL A 322 -25.99 22.46 23.33
N ALA A 323 -27.18 22.34 22.72
CA ALA A 323 -28.46 22.23 23.42
C ALA A 323 -28.73 20.84 24.07
N GLN A 324 -28.03 19.79 23.64
CA GLN A 324 -28.13 18.42 24.18
C GLN A 324 -26.84 18.00 24.91
N CYS A 325 -25.70 18.41 24.37
CA CYS A 325 -24.35 17.96 24.72
C CYS A 325 -23.47 19.14 25.12
N SER A 326 -23.98 20.12 25.87
CA SER A 326 -23.21 21.24 26.40
C SER A 326 -21.91 20.79 27.09
N ASN A 327 -20.79 21.53 26.91
CA ASN A 327 -19.56 21.37 27.68
C ASN A 327 -19.84 21.16 29.19
N VAL A 328 -19.65 19.93 29.66
CA VAL A 328 -19.63 19.55 31.08
C VAL A 328 -18.66 18.37 31.29
N PRO A 329 -17.98 18.27 32.44
CA PRO A 329 -17.06 17.17 32.76
C PRO A 329 -17.81 15.89 33.20
N SER A 330 -18.75 15.44 32.37
CA SER A 330 -19.51 14.19 32.55
C SER A 330 -20.27 13.87 31.27
N ILE A 331 -20.11 12.68 30.68
CA ILE A 331 -20.76 12.34 29.39
C ILE A 331 -22.29 12.22 29.56
N PRO A 332 -23.12 13.06 28.91
CA PRO A 332 -24.58 12.92 28.99
C PRO A 332 -25.05 11.68 28.23
N ALA A 333 -26.01 10.93 28.79
CA ALA A 333 -26.49 9.69 28.18
C ALA A 333 -27.11 9.86 26.76
N GLY A 334 -27.57 11.08 26.42
CA GLY A 334 -28.04 11.42 25.07
C GLY A 334 -26.94 11.69 24.04
N CYS A 335 -25.67 11.70 24.47
CA CYS A 335 -24.49 12.11 23.69
C CYS A 335 -23.48 10.97 23.46
N VAL A 336 -23.86 9.74 23.83
CA VAL A 336 -23.07 8.52 23.56
C VAL A 336 -23.41 8.04 22.14
N ALA A 337 -22.69 8.58 21.16
CA ALA A 337 -23.17 8.82 19.81
C ALA A 337 -22.70 7.81 18.74
N ALA A 338 -21.63 7.06 19.00
CA ALA A 338 -21.15 5.98 18.13
C ALA A 338 -20.29 4.95 18.90
N SER A 339 -20.07 3.78 18.32
CA SER A 339 -19.09 2.77 18.75
C SER A 339 -17.77 2.89 17.99
N MET A 340 -17.81 3.19 16.68
CA MET A 340 -16.62 3.35 15.84
C MET A 340 -16.93 4.23 14.62
N MET A 341 -15.95 4.97 14.10
CA MET A 341 -16.13 5.75 12.87
C MET A 341 -15.80 4.94 11.61
N LEU A 342 -14.64 4.27 11.56
CA LEU A 342 -14.24 3.43 10.42
C LEU A 342 -13.58 2.14 10.89
N HIS A 343 -14.02 1.01 10.34
CA HIS A 343 -13.40 -0.32 10.50
C HIS A 343 -12.89 -0.79 9.15
N ILE A 344 -11.57 -0.93 8.98
CA ILE A 344 -10.94 -1.63 7.84
C ILE A 344 -10.65 -3.05 8.32
N THR A 345 -11.38 -4.04 7.81
CA THR A 345 -11.42 -5.41 8.35
C THR A 345 -10.29 -6.31 7.80
N PRO A 346 -10.02 -7.50 8.38
CA PRO A 346 -8.87 -8.33 8.03
C PRO A 346 -8.77 -8.77 6.58
N GLU A 347 -9.92 -9.06 5.95
CA GLU A 347 -10.01 -9.50 4.56
C GLU A 347 -10.13 -8.33 3.57
N SER A 348 -9.76 -7.10 3.95
CA SER A 348 -9.95 -5.88 3.16
C SER A 348 -8.66 -5.10 2.92
N ASN A 349 -8.69 -4.19 1.95
CA ASN A 349 -7.63 -3.20 1.73
C ASN A 349 -8.19 -1.95 1.02
N GLY A 350 -7.38 -0.91 0.79
CA GLY A 350 -7.83 0.25 0.01
C GLY A 350 -7.01 1.54 0.16
N TYR A 351 -7.43 2.56 -0.57
CA TYR A 351 -6.79 3.88 -0.64
C TYR A 351 -7.67 4.98 0.00
N PHE A 352 -7.17 5.63 1.05
CA PHE A 352 -7.90 6.59 1.88
C PHE A 352 -7.21 7.95 1.83
N GLU A 353 -7.78 8.95 1.15
CA GLU A 353 -7.15 10.27 0.93
C GLU A 353 -8.06 11.40 1.44
N ASN A 354 -7.50 12.30 2.26
CA ASN A 354 -8.24 13.39 2.93
C ASN A 354 -9.45 12.90 3.75
N VAL A 355 -9.30 11.79 4.48
CA VAL A 355 -10.35 11.25 5.37
C VAL A 355 -10.21 11.85 6.77
N ARG A 356 -11.22 12.57 7.23
CA ARG A 356 -11.32 13.06 8.62
C ARG A 356 -12.40 12.28 9.38
N ALA A 357 -12.06 11.71 10.52
CA ALA A 357 -12.95 11.02 11.44
C ALA A 357 -13.02 11.80 12.77
N TRP A 358 -13.98 12.72 12.88
CA TRP A 358 -14.06 13.70 13.96
C TRP A 358 -15.30 13.45 14.83
N VAL A 359 -15.09 13.11 16.10
CA VAL A 359 -16.12 13.23 17.14
C VAL A 359 -16.19 14.69 17.57
N ALA A 360 -17.38 15.28 17.64
CA ALA A 360 -17.47 16.72 17.82
C ALA A 360 -16.93 17.21 19.17
N ASP A 361 -15.91 18.08 19.12
CA ASP A 361 -15.42 18.84 20.27
C ASP A 361 -16.19 20.16 20.46
N HIS A 362 -16.80 20.70 19.39
CA HIS A 362 -17.64 21.90 19.39
C HIS A 362 -18.84 21.82 18.41
N ASP A 363 -19.80 22.71 18.60
CA ASP A 363 -20.97 22.88 17.72
C ASP A 363 -20.67 23.89 16.61
N ILE A 364 -20.50 23.42 15.37
CA ILE A 364 -20.13 24.25 14.21
C ILE A 364 -21.27 25.13 13.68
N ASP A 365 -22.51 24.85 14.10
CA ASP A 365 -23.70 25.66 13.77
C ASP A 365 -24.03 26.67 14.90
N ASP A 366 -23.32 26.63 16.03
CA ASP A 366 -23.36 27.69 17.03
C ASP A 366 -22.39 28.83 16.68
N ALA A 367 -22.87 30.07 16.70
CA ALA A 367 -22.10 31.25 16.31
C ALA A 367 -20.97 31.65 17.30
N GLN A 368 -20.76 30.88 18.37
CA GLN A 368 -19.63 31.04 19.30
C GLN A 368 -18.65 29.85 19.21
N ASN A 369 -18.90 28.86 18.35
CA ASN A 369 -18.22 27.55 18.33
C ASN A 369 -18.17 26.92 19.73
N THR A 370 -19.31 26.92 20.45
CA THR A 370 -19.34 26.42 21.83
C THR A 370 -18.97 24.94 21.89
N MET A 371 -18.01 24.60 22.76
CA MET A 371 -17.59 23.22 23.01
C MET A 371 -18.75 22.31 23.44
N VAL A 372 -18.66 21.04 23.05
CA VAL A 372 -19.66 20.00 23.36
C VAL A 372 -19.01 18.75 23.97
N THR A 373 -19.81 17.96 24.68
CA THR A 373 -19.43 16.68 25.29
C THR A 373 -20.13 15.54 24.54
N VAL A 374 -19.60 15.20 23.36
CA VAL A 374 -20.06 14.07 22.53
C VAL A 374 -19.05 12.94 22.63
N ALA A 375 -19.50 11.70 22.78
CA ALA A 375 -18.62 10.54 22.98
C ALA A 375 -18.87 9.45 21.94
N ALA A 376 -17.81 9.04 21.23
CA ALA A 376 -17.73 7.76 20.53
C ALA A 376 -16.63 6.90 21.15
N ALA A 377 -16.72 5.57 21.04
CA ALA A 377 -15.69 4.72 21.63
C ALA A 377 -14.38 4.77 20.82
N ARG A 378 -14.43 4.54 19.51
CA ARG A 378 -13.25 4.30 18.66
C ARG A 378 -13.24 5.20 17.42
N GLY A 379 -12.05 5.59 16.99
CA GLY A 379 -11.83 6.32 15.75
C GLY A 379 -11.81 5.40 14.54
N ILE A 380 -10.60 5.12 14.05
CA ILE A 380 -10.30 4.25 12.91
C ILE A 380 -9.59 2.99 13.42
N LEU A 381 -10.12 1.81 13.08
CA LEU A 381 -9.50 0.51 13.28
C LEU A 381 -9.00 -0.03 11.94
N ILE A 382 -7.75 -0.48 11.88
CA ILE A 382 -7.09 -1.02 10.69
C ILE A 382 -6.58 -2.43 10.99
N GLU A 383 -7.22 -3.42 10.39
CA GLU A 383 -6.88 -4.84 10.55
C GLU A 383 -6.44 -5.52 9.24
N SER A 384 -6.32 -4.76 8.14
CA SER A 384 -5.98 -5.17 6.77
C SER A 384 -4.77 -6.14 6.71
N ALA A 385 -5.02 -7.44 6.81
CA ALA A 385 -3.98 -8.43 7.08
C ALA A 385 -3.03 -8.66 5.90
N GLY A 386 -3.53 -8.56 4.66
CA GLY A 386 -2.72 -8.64 3.44
C GLY A 386 -2.25 -7.29 2.88
N GLY A 387 -3.00 -6.21 3.15
CA GLY A 387 -2.86 -4.95 2.42
C GLY A 387 -3.11 -5.12 0.91
N PRO A 388 -2.57 -4.24 0.05
CA PRO A 388 -1.91 -2.98 0.38
C PRO A 388 -2.92 -1.89 0.77
N THR A 389 -2.64 -1.16 1.86
CA THR A 389 -3.53 -0.11 2.38
C THR A 389 -2.78 1.22 2.50
N TRP A 390 -3.38 2.32 2.04
CA TRP A 390 -2.76 3.66 2.04
C TRP A 390 -3.67 4.69 2.73
N LEU A 391 -3.13 5.47 3.68
CA LEU A 391 -3.81 6.55 4.39
C LEU A 391 -3.10 7.89 4.17
N TYR A 392 -3.51 8.63 3.13
CA TYR A 392 -2.93 9.93 2.76
C TYR A 392 -3.66 11.10 3.43
N GLY A 393 -2.97 11.80 4.33
CA GLY A 393 -3.49 13.00 5.00
C GLY A 393 -4.75 12.77 5.83
N THR A 394 -4.82 11.65 6.57
CA THR A 394 -6.02 11.27 7.35
C THR A 394 -5.96 11.81 8.78
N ALA A 395 -7.11 12.14 9.35
CA ALA A 395 -7.22 12.57 10.75
C ALA A 395 -8.27 11.76 11.49
N SER A 396 -8.02 11.43 12.76
CA SER A 396 -9.02 10.82 13.65
C SER A 396 -8.96 11.47 15.03
N GLU A 397 -10.07 11.99 15.54
CA GLU A 397 -10.07 12.93 16.65
C GLU A 397 -11.23 12.70 17.64
N HIS A 398 -10.93 12.90 18.92
CA HIS A 398 -11.84 12.97 20.07
C HIS A 398 -12.69 11.70 20.35
N SER A 399 -12.23 10.52 19.89
CA SER A 399 -12.74 9.20 20.32
C SER A 399 -12.23 8.83 21.72
N MET A 400 -12.95 8.00 22.46
CA MET A 400 -12.63 7.73 23.87
C MET A 400 -11.46 6.75 24.09
N LEU A 401 -11.41 5.64 23.36
CA LEU A 401 -10.46 4.54 23.58
C LEU A 401 -9.17 4.76 22.80
N TYR A 402 -9.29 4.95 21.49
CA TYR A 402 -8.18 5.24 20.58
C TYR A 402 -8.66 6.06 19.37
N GLN A 403 -7.74 6.83 18.77
CA GLN A 403 -8.01 7.47 17.48
C GLN A 403 -7.63 6.57 16.30
N TYR A 404 -6.42 5.99 16.30
CA TYR A 404 -6.01 4.92 15.38
C TYR A 404 -5.66 3.66 16.16
N ASN A 405 -6.03 2.49 15.64
CA ASN A 405 -5.45 1.21 16.03
C ASN A 405 -5.06 0.42 14.78
N PHE A 406 -3.77 0.13 14.64
CA PHE A 406 -3.22 -0.78 13.63
C PHE A 406 -2.98 -2.12 14.30
N TYR A 407 -3.85 -3.10 14.06
CA TYR A 407 -3.84 -4.40 14.74
C TYR A 407 -3.82 -5.57 13.73
N ASN A 408 -2.83 -6.47 13.79
CA ASN A 408 -2.72 -7.62 12.88
C ASN A 408 -2.84 -7.23 11.39
N THR A 409 -2.33 -6.05 11.05
CA THR A 409 -2.40 -5.45 9.71
C THR A 409 -1.02 -5.44 9.07
N SER A 410 -0.94 -5.70 7.76
CA SER A 410 0.33 -5.64 7.03
C SER A 410 0.30 -4.74 5.81
N ASN A 411 1.49 -4.47 5.25
CA ASN A 411 1.69 -3.76 3.98
C ASN A 411 0.88 -2.46 3.94
N THR A 412 1.09 -1.59 4.92
CA THR A 412 0.28 -0.38 5.15
C THR A 412 1.15 0.87 5.17
N PHE A 413 0.75 1.88 4.39
CA PHE A 413 1.32 3.22 4.42
C PHE A 413 0.33 4.21 5.05
N ALA A 414 0.80 5.13 5.89
CA ALA A 414 0.05 6.27 6.37
C ALA A 414 0.93 7.53 6.35
N GLY A 415 0.41 8.70 5.95
CA GLY A 415 1.21 9.92 5.91
C GLY A 415 0.49 11.16 5.38
N MET A 416 0.45 12.29 6.09
CA MET A 416 0.60 12.43 7.54
C MET A 416 -0.70 12.00 8.23
N ILE A 417 -0.61 11.39 9.41
CA ILE A 417 -1.78 11.18 10.30
C ILE A 417 -1.89 12.29 11.35
N GLN A 418 -3.11 12.70 11.70
CA GLN A 418 -3.37 13.67 12.78
C GLN A 418 -4.39 13.12 13.79
N THR A 419 -4.18 13.39 15.09
CA THR A 419 -5.11 13.01 16.15
C THR A 419 -5.21 14.02 17.28
N GLU A 420 -6.42 14.23 17.82
CA GLU A 420 -6.63 14.92 19.10
C GLU A 420 -7.38 14.06 20.12
N SER A 421 -7.08 14.24 21.41
CA SER A 421 -7.83 13.63 22.52
C SER A 421 -9.19 14.32 22.77
N PRO A 422 -10.19 13.64 23.39
CA PRO A 422 -11.45 14.29 23.75
C PRO A 422 -11.25 15.23 24.93
N TYR A 423 -11.51 16.53 24.73
CA TYR A 423 -11.19 17.58 25.70
C TYR A 423 -11.82 17.41 27.09
N PHE A 424 -12.87 16.58 27.21
CA PHE A 424 -13.60 16.32 28.45
C PHE A 424 -13.05 15.16 29.28
N GLN A 425 -12.01 14.43 28.85
CA GLN A 425 -11.38 13.35 29.62
C GLN A 425 -10.72 13.86 30.92
N TYR A 426 -9.96 13.02 31.64
CA TYR A 426 -9.34 13.34 32.94
C TYR A 426 -10.29 13.51 34.14
N THR A 427 -11.50 12.92 34.12
CA THR A 427 -12.33 12.76 35.34
C THR A 427 -12.89 11.36 35.48
N THR A 428 -13.27 10.95 36.70
CA THR A 428 -13.93 9.64 36.92
C THR A 428 -15.27 9.48 36.19
N ALA A 429 -15.87 10.57 35.67
CA ALA A 429 -17.09 10.55 34.87
C ALA A 429 -16.84 10.62 33.35
N THR A 430 -15.57 10.69 32.94
CA THR A 430 -15.13 10.91 31.55
C THR A 430 -13.85 10.15 31.18
N ALA A 431 -13.32 9.31 32.09
CA ALA A 431 -12.14 8.48 31.87
C ALA A 431 -12.50 7.17 31.15
N SER A 432 -11.57 6.69 30.33
CA SER A 432 -11.74 5.45 29.57
C SER A 432 -11.84 4.22 30.48
N PRO A 433 -12.59 3.18 30.09
CA PRO A 433 -13.37 3.06 28.87
C PRO A 433 -14.79 3.65 29.00
N GLY A 434 -15.11 4.37 30.08
CA GLY A 434 -16.49 4.76 30.41
C GLY A 434 -17.08 5.77 29.43
N PRO A 435 -18.33 5.60 28.93
CA PRO A 435 -19.36 4.64 29.35
C PRO A 435 -19.33 3.29 28.61
N PHE A 436 -18.33 3.04 27.76
CA PHE A 436 -18.24 1.92 26.82
C PHE A 436 -17.72 0.61 27.45
N ASN A 437 -17.67 0.49 28.79
CA ASN A 437 -17.27 -0.74 29.51
C ASN A 437 -18.03 -2.00 29.03
N ALA A 438 -19.30 -1.86 28.65
CA ALA A 438 -20.14 -2.97 28.18
C ALA A 438 -19.91 -3.36 26.71
N SER A 439 -18.98 -2.68 26.03
CA SER A 439 -18.60 -2.88 24.63
C SER A 439 -17.09 -3.06 24.42
N LEU A 440 -16.30 -3.14 25.50
CA LEU A 440 -14.92 -3.64 25.44
C LEU A 440 -14.92 -5.14 25.12
N GLY A 441 -13.94 -5.60 24.35
CA GLY A 441 -13.83 -7.00 23.94
C GLY A 441 -14.93 -7.44 22.96
N LEU A 442 -15.64 -6.48 22.34
CA LEU A 442 -16.41 -6.72 21.11
C LEU A 442 -15.49 -6.68 19.88
N PHE A 443 -14.37 -5.98 20.00
CA PHE A 443 -13.19 -6.08 19.15
C PHE A 443 -12.07 -6.58 20.07
N ASN A 444 -11.34 -7.64 19.68
CA ASN A 444 -10.41 -8.35 20.58
C ASN A 444 -9.15 -7.53 20.93
N ASN A 445 -8.94 -6.44 20.20
CA ASN A 445 -7.84 -5.48 20.24
C ASN A 445 -8.23 -4.14 20.89
N ASP A 446 -9.31 -4.12 21.66
CA ASP A 446 -9.60 -2.99 22.54
C ASP A 446 -8.48 -2.83 23.59
N PRO A 447 -7.90 -1.64 23.77
CA PRO A 447 -6.93 -1.39 24.83
C PRO A 447 -7.57 -1.51 26.22
N ASP A 448 -6.81 -2.09 27.15
CA ASP A 448 -7.16 -2.13 28.57
C ASP A 448 -7.02 -0.76 29.25
N PHE A 449 -7.77 -0.54 30.33
CA PHE A 449 -7.87 0.76 31.01
C PHE A 449 -8.05 0.65 32.54
N PRO A 450 -6.99 0.86 33.34
CA PRO A 450 -5.60 1.03 32.90
C PRO A 450 -5.06 -0.25 32.28
N ASP A 451 -4.07 -0.13 31.40
CA ASP A 451 -3.20 -1.24 31.05
C ASP A 451 -2.27 -1.59 32.24
N ASP A 452 -1.71 -2.80 32.26
CA ASP A 452 -0.83 -3.26 33.34
C ASP A 452 0.59 -2.63 33.34
N THR A 453 0.95 -1.83 32.31
CA THR A 453 2.26 -1.14 32.22
C THR A 453 2.21 0.30 32.74
N CYS A 454 1.04 0.95 32.71
CA CYS A 454 0.89 2.35 33.11
C CYS A 454 1.08 2.56 34.63
N ASN A 455 2.26 3.06 34.99
CA ASN A 455 2.65 3.34 36.39
C ASN A 455 2.16 4.71 36.92
N ALA A 456 1.26 5.39 36.19
CA ALA A 456 0.78 6.73 36.52
C ALA A 456 -0.44 6.71 37.48
N THR A 457 -1.18 7.83 37.55
CA THR A 457 -2.49 7.82 38.23
C THR A 457 -3.56 7.26 37.30
N ALA A 458 -4.61 6.65 37.85
CA ALA A 458 -5.70 6.11 37.04
C ALA A 458 -6.37 7.14 36.11
N LEU A 459 -6.33 8.46 36.39
CA LEU A 459 -6.88 9.46 35.45
C LEU A 459 -5.95 9.77 34.27
N LEU A 460 -4.65 9.43 34.37
CA LEU A 460 -3.67 9.53 33.29
C LEU A 460 -3.64 8.24 32.46
N CYS A 461 -3.75 7.07 33.09
CA CYS A 461 -3.81 5.78 32.40
C CYS A 461 -5.15 5.56 31.66
N ASN A 462 -6.27 6.01 32.26
CA ASN A 462 -7.60 5.85 31.68
C ASN A 462 -7.95 7.02 30.73
N PHE A 463 -7.09 7.24 29.74
CA PHE A 463 -7.16 8.34 28.77
C PHE A 463 -7.10 7.77 27.33
N SER A 464 -7.53 8.51 26.31
CA SER A 464 -7.51 8.00 24.93
C SER A 464 -6.08 7.81 24.42
N TRP A 465 -5.82 6.66 23.80
CA TRP A 465 -4.66 6.49 22.94
C TRP A 465 -4.79 7.36 21.68
N ALA A 466 -3.65 7.82 21.15
CA ALA A 466 -3.59 8.50 19.86
C ALA A 466 -3.46 7.47 18.73
N VAL A 467 -2.40 6.66 18.78
CA VAL A 467 -2.15 5.54 17.88
C VAL A 467 -1.80 4.31 18.72
N LEU A 468 -2.41 3.17 18.39
CA LEU A 468 -1.99 1.84 18.82
C LEU A 468 -1.40 1.10 17.62
N VAL A 469 -0.35 0.31 17.88
CA VAL A 469 0.35 -0.52 16.89
C VAL A 469 0.60 -1.88 17.54
N GLN A 470 0.01 -2.94 16.98
CA GLN A 470 -0.05 -4.27 17.58
C GLN A 470 -0.01 -5.34 16.47
N GLU A 471 0.85 -6.35 16.61
CA GLU A 471 0.92 -7.48 15.66
C GLU A 471 1.10 -7.08 14.17
N VAL A 472 1.77 -5.94 13.90
CA VAL A 472 1.89 -5.37 12.52
C VAL A 472 3.12 -5.85 11.76
N GLY A 473 3.07 -5.78 10.42
CA GLY A 473 4.23 -5.97 9.55
C GLY A 473 4.26 -4.99 8.37
N ASN A 474 5.43 -4.49 7.96
CA ASN A 474 5.56 -3.54 6.85
C ASN A 474 4.65 -2.29 6.96
N LEU A 475 4.51 -1.75 8.18
CA LEU A 475 3.82 -0.47 8.43
C LEU A 475 4.81 0.70 8.26
N THR A 476 4.43 1.74 7.52
CA THR A 476 5.17 3.01 7.46
C THR A 476 4.24 4.18 7.81
N ILE A 477 4.64 4.97 8.81
CA ILE A 477 3.97 6.24 9.18
C ILE A 477 4.89 7.41 8.80
N ALA A 478 4.69 7.95 7.59
CA ALA A 478 5.39 9.13 7.09
C ALA A 478 4.79 10.40 7.70
N GLY A 479 5.22 10.69 8.94
CA GLY A 479 4.80 11.85 9.70
C GLY A 479 3.48 11.66 10.46
N ALA A 480 3.42 12.18 11.68
CA ALA A 480 2.25 12.15 12.54
C ALA A 480 2.14 13.41 13.42
N GLY A 481 0.92 13.80 13.79
CA GLY A 481 0.65 14.91 14.72
C GLY A 481 -0.41 14.53 15.75
N LEU A 482 0.02 14.25 16.98
CA LEU A 482 -0.79 13.62 18.02
C LEU A 482 -0.92 14.53 19.26
N TYR A 483 -2.07 15.18 19.43
CA TYR A 483 -2.23 16.29 20.36
C TYR A 483 -3.18 15.96 21.52
N SER A 484 -2.83 16.41 22.73
CA SER A 484 -3.70 16.44 23.90
C SER A 484 -3.68 17.83 24.51
N TRP A 485 -4.82 18.51 24.52
CA TRP A 485 -4.91 19.94 24.83
C TRP A 485 -5.52 20.27 26.19
N PHE A 486 -6.34 19.40 26.76
CA PHE A 486 -7.19 19.72 27.90
C PHE A 486 -7.32 18.57 28.89
N ASP A 487 -7.22 18.91 30.17
CA ASP A 487 -7.66 18.08 31.28
C ASP A 487 -9.06 18.56 31.70
N ALA A 488 -10.12 17.82 31.33
CA ALA A 488 -11.52 18.15 31.64
C ALA A 488 -11.96 19.58 31.26
N TYR A 489 -11.59 20.01 30.04
CA TYR A 489 -11.69 21.37 29.49
C TYR A 489 -10.78 22.44 30.15
N ASP A 490 -9.88 22.09 31.06
CA ASP A 490 -8.82 23.00 31.53
C ASP A 490 -7.57 22.88 30.64
N GLN A 491 -7.23 23.96 29.95
CA GLN A 491 -6.08 24.03 29.03
C GLN A 491 -4.75 24.35 29.76
N SER A 492 -4.76 24.61 31.07
CA SER A 492 -3.56 25.05 31.80
C SER A 492 -2.43 24.01 31.84
N MET A 493 -2.77 22.73 31.65
CA MET A 493 -1.82 21.61 31.64
C MET A 493 -1.00 21.52 30.35
N ALA A 494 -1.46 22.10 29.24
CA ALA A 494 -0.65 22.30 28.03
C ALA A 494 0.54 23.28 28.24
N GLY A 495 0.65 23.89 29.44
CA GLY A 495 1.72 24.80 29.83
C GLY A 495 2.88 24.20 30.65
N THR A 496 2.86 22.90 31.00
CA THR A 496 3.85 22.31 31.92
C THR A 496 4.75 21.22 31.30
N GLU A 497 5.93 21.64 30.82
CA GLU A 497 7.11 20.81 30.48
C GLU A 497 6.86 19.46 29.76
N ALA A 498 6.45 19.52 28.48
CA ALA A 498 6.58 18.42 27.52
C ALA A 498 7.70 18.72 26.49
N SER A 499 8.38 17.67 25.99
CA SER A 499 9.59 17.81 25.17
C SER A 499 10.10 16.60 24.35
N GLY A 500 10.02 16.63 22.99
CA GLY A 500 10.42 15.59 22.01
C GLY A 500 10.91 16.15 20.63
N SER A 501 11.65 15.41 19.77
CA SER A 501 12.38 15.82 18.51
C SER A 501 12.08 15.03 17.20
N GLY A 502 11.28 15.57 16.27
CA GLY A 502 11.04 15.09 14.89
C GLY A 502 9.63 14.68 14.44
N THR A 503 9.52 14.00 13.30
CA THR A 503 8.30 13.88 12.48
C THR A 503 7.05 13.24 13.10
N LEU A 504 7.14 12.53 14.22
CA LEU A 504 6.01 12.15 15.09
C LEU A 504 5.79 13.25 16.14
N VAL A 505 5.07 14.31 15.78
CA VAL A 505 4.76 15.44 16.66
C VAL A 505 3.79 15.00 17.76
N THR A 506 4.09 15.28 19.02
CA THR A 506 3.21 15.10 20.17
C THR A 506 3.00 16.41 20.93
N ILE A 507 1.80 16.66 21.48
CA ILE A 507 1.52 17.83 22.33
C ILE A 507 0.80 17.36 23.60
N GLY A 508 1.24 17.84 24.77
CA GLY A 508 0.59 17.57 26.06
C GLY A 508 0.67 16.14 26.57
N SER A 509 1.40 15.23 25.91
CA SER A 509 1.73 13.90 26.45
C SER A 509 2.99 13.95 27.32
N VAL A 510 3.14 12.94 28.18
CA VAL A 510 4.38 12.68 28.98
C VAL A 510 5.31 11.70 28.24
N GLU A 511 4.72 10.85 27.40
CA GLU A 511 5.38 9.79 26.63
C GLU A 511 5.07 10.03 25.14
N THR A 512 6.05 9.80 24.27
CA THR A 512 5.91 9.95 22.80
C THR A 512 5.75 8.58 22.14
N ILE A 513 6.50 7.58 22.60
CA ILE A 513 6.31 6.15 22.29
C ILE A 513 6.48 5.37 23.60
N SER A 514 5.61 4.40 23.83
CA SER A 514 5.65 3.49 24.98
C SER A 514 5.59 2.06 24.44
N ASP A 515 6.77 1.48 24.22
CA ASP A 515 6.94 0.09 23.77
C ASP A 515 6.81 -0.83 24.99
N THR A 516 5.74 -1.62 24.99
CA THR A 516 5.36 -2.55 26.08
C THR A 516 6.20 -3.81 26.10
N ASP A 517 6.78 -4.20 24.98
CA ASP A 517 7.34 -5.53 24.76
C ASP A 517 8.85 -5.53 25.05
N SER A 518 9.56 -4.46 24.65
CA SER A 518 10.92 -4.20 25.14
C SER A 518 10.95 -3.42 26.48
N ASN A 519 9.79 -2.95 26.95
CA ASN A 519 9.64 -2.07 28.12
C ASN A 519 10.51 -0.80 27.97
N ASN A 520 10.36 -0.11 26.84
CA ASN A 520 11.13 1.07 26.47
C ASN A 520 10.22 2.28 26.23
N THR A 521 10.45 3.36 26.96
CA THR A 521 9.61 4.56 26.90
C THR A 521 10.43 5.73 26.37
N ILE A 522 10.08 6.21 25.17
CA ILE A 522 10.61 7.46 24.64
C ILE A 522 9.78 8.59 25.23
N TYR A 523 10.29 9.19 26.31
CA TYR A 523 9.57 10.27 26.97
C TYR A 523 9.44 11.50 26.08
N ALA A 524 8.24 12.09 26.11
CA ALA A 524 8.02 13.48 25.75
C ALA A 524 8.59 14.39 26.86
N LYS A 525 9.83 14.13 27.31
CA LYS A 525 10.62 15.06 28.11
C LYS A 525 12.03 15.30 27.55
N ASP A 526 12.66 14.33 26.92
CA ASP A 526 14.11 14.39 26.72
C ASP A 526 14.56 15.14 25.44
N ASN A 527 13.63 15.70 24.63
CA ASN A 527 13.99 16.21 23.30
C ASN A 527 13.27 17.50 22.76
N THR A 528 12.82 18.50 23.56
CA THR A 528 11.93 19.59 23.04
C THR A 528 12.44 20.40 21.85
N GLN A 529 11.52 20.75 20.94
CA GLN A 529 11.77 21.69 19.85
C GLN A 529 11.18 23.11 20.10
N ALA A 530 10.19 23.21 21.00
CA ALA A 530 9.44 24.45 21.20
C ALA A 530 10.01 25.35 22.32
N ILE A 531 10.50 26.55 21.97
CA ILE A 531 10.94 27.56 22.93
C ILE A 531 9.81 28.42 23.53
N ALA A 532 8.57 28.27 23.05
CA ALA A 532 7.39 29.01 23.52
C ALA A 532 6.09 28.26 23.19
N HIS A 533 5.07 28.43 24.04
CA HIS A 533 3.77 27.74 23.96
C HIS A 533 3.07 27.89 22.59
N PRO A 534 2.44 26.82 22.05
CA PRO A 534 2.38 25.47 22.61
C PRO A 534 3.73 24.77 22.60
N PHE A 535 4.04 24.08 23.70
CA PHE A 535 5.23 23.25 23.80
C PHE A 535 4.94 21.95 23.06
N TRP A 536 5.62 21.73 21.95
CA TRP A 536 5.46 20.55 21.13
C TRP A 536 6.70 19.66 21.18
N SER A 537 6.38 18.38 21.27
CA SER A 537 7.24 17.20 21.23
C SER A 537 7.09 16.53 19.87
N ALA A 538 7.95 15.56 19.59
CA ALA A 538 8.33 15.22 18.22
C ALA A 538 9.18 13.89 18.23
N LEU A 539 9.31 13.11 17.14
CA LEU A 539 10.32 12.02 16.97
C LEU A 539 10.69 11.76 15.49
N ALA A 540 11.98 11.87 15.10
CA ALA A 540 12.41 12.00 13.69
C ALA A 540 12.43 10.70 12.87
N GLY A 541 12.53 9.58 13.57
CA GLY A 541 12.47 8.24 13.03
C GLY A 541 12.43 7.27 14.20
N TYR A 542 11.58 6.27 14.10
CA TYR A 542 11.53 5.11 14.99
C TYR A 542 11.47 3.90 14.08
N VAL A 543 12.27 2.88 14.40
CA VAL A 543 12.37 1.63 13.64
C VAL A 543 12.40 0.51 14.65
N ASP A 544 11.50 -0.45 14.50
CA ASP A 544 11.42 -1.65 15.31
C ASP A 544 11.50 -2.86 14.38
N ASP A 545 12.65 -3.54 14.41
CA ASP A 545 12.91 -4.74 13.62
C ASP A 545 12.49 -5.98 14.45
N TYR A 546 11.19 -6.17 14.65
CA TYR A 546 10.66 -7.37 15.33
C TYR A 546 10.92 -8.62 14.48
N ILE A 547 12.04 -9.29 14.76
CA ILE A 547 12.35 -10.60 14.20
C ILE A 547 11.53 -11.64 14.96
N LEU A 548 10.63 -12.34 14.24
CA LEU A 548 9.97 -13.54 14.74
C LEU A 548 11.01 -14.53 15.28
N LEU A 549 10.94 -14.84 16.58
CA LEU A 549 11.84 -15.77 17.25
C LEU A 549 11.68 -17.19 16.70
N ASP A 550 12.65 -17.60 15.88
CA ASP A 550 12.83 -19.00 15.49
C ASP A 550 13.03 -19.85 16.75
N GLN A 551 12.15 -20.84 16.96
CA GLN A 551 12.05 -21.58 18.22
C GLN A 551 12.95 -22.82 18.19
N THR A 552 14.26 -22.60 18.07
CA THR A 552 15.26 -23.66 17.98
C THR A 552 15.39 -24.45 19.29
N CYS A 553 15.08 -25.75 19.28
CA CYS A 553 15.62 -26.69 20.27
C CYS A 553 17.16 -26.80 20.08
N ASP A 554 17.93 -26.91 21.16
CA ASP A 554 19.34 -27.30 21.10
C ASP A 554 19.47 -28.78 20.66
N ASP A 555 20.57 -29.14 19.99
CA ASP A 555 20.87 -30.52 19.52
C ASP A 555 20.83 -31.59 20.64
N ASP A 556 21.00 -31.19 21.90
CA ASP A 556 21.02 -32.04 23.09
C ASP A 556 19.65 -32.10 23.84
N ASP A 557 18.61 -31.39 23.38
CA ASP A 557 17.29 -31.37 24.07
C ASP A 557 16.48 -32.66 23.82
N ILE A 558 16.52 -33.56 24.80
CA ILE A 558 15.81 -34.84 24.82
C ILE A 558 14.44 -34.77 25.52
N SER A 559 13.83 -33.58 25.66
CA SER A 559 12.48 -33.45 26.20
C SER A 559 11.42 -34.06 25.27
N ASP A 560 10.27 -34.42 25.82
CA ASP A 560 9.13 -34.95 25.05
C ASP A 560 8.56 -33.94 24.02
N ALA A 561 9.03 -32.68 24.03
CA ALA A 561 8.66 -31.63 23.07
C ALA A 561 9.58 -31.59 21.83
N CYS A 562 10.88 -31.89 21.97
CA CYS A 562 11.86 -31.85 20.88
C CYS A 562 12.06 -33.21 20.17
N MET A 563 11.35 -34.27 20.60
CA MET A 563 11.54 -35.65 20.11
C MET A 563 10.39 -36.14 19.19
N VAL A 564 10.59 -36.09 17.87
CA VAL A 564 9.56 -36.40 16.86
C VAL A 564 9.60 -37.87 16.36
N PRO A 565 8.48 -38.63 16.41
CA PRO A 565 8.35 -39.94 15.76
C PRO A 565 7.99 -39.81 14.26
N THR A 566 8.36 -40.78 13.42
CA THR A 566 8.07 -40.74 11.97
C THR A 566 6.59 -40.97 11.64
N VAL A 567 6.01 -40.11 10.78
CA VAL A 567 4.54 -39.95 10.66
C VAL A 567 3.89 -40.38 9.33
N CYS A 568 4.65 -40.56 8.24
CA CYS A 568 4.08 -40.63 6.87
C CYS A 568 3.81 -42.05 6.33
N ASP A 569 2.70 -42.20 5.59
CA ASP A 569 2.35 -43.42 4.85
C ASP A 569 2.76 -43.29 3.37
N TYR A 570 4.01 -43.67 3.09
CA TYR A 570 4.58 -43.67 1.74
C TYR A 570 3.92 -44.67 0.75
N THR A 571 2.83 -45.35 1.12
CA THR A 571 2.02 -46.15 0.20
C THR A 571 0.80 -45.40 -0.36
N LYS A 572 0.46 -44.22 0.21
CA LYS A 572 -0.64 -43.36 -0.23
C LYS A 572 -0.19 -42.50 -1.42
N THR A 573 -1.04 -42.38 -2.44
CA THR A 573 -0.79 -41.58 -3.65
C THR A 573 -2.05 -40.84 -4.11
N PHE A 574 -1.85 -39.74 -4.84
CA PHE A 574 -2.89 -38.86 -5.37
C PHE A 574 -2.66 -38.63 -6.87
N ALA A 575 -3.72 -38.34 -7.65
CA ALA A 575 -3.60 -38.23 -9.11
C ALA A 575 -3.49 -36.77 -9.61
N THR A 576 -4.15 -35.82 -8.94
CA THR A 576 -4.04 -34.37 -9.20
C THR A 576 -3.62 -33.58 -7.94
N LEU A 577 -3.36 -32.28 -8.09
CA LEU A 577 -3.12 -31.39 -6.96
C LEU A 577 -4.42 -31.18 -6.17
N ASP A 578 -5.57 -31.11 -6.84
CA ASP A 578 -6.92 -31.07 -6.26
C ASP A 578 -7.19 -32.29 -5.37
N ASP A 579 -6.84 -33.51 -5.82
CA ASP A 579 -7.00 -34.76 -5.05
C ASP A 579 -6.20 -34.71 -3.74
N LEU A 580 -5.04 -34.06 -3.76
CA LEU A 580 -4.19 -33.87 -2.59
C LEU A 580 -4.76 -32.78 -1.68
N GLN A 581 -5.14 -31.63 -2.23
CA GLN A 581 -5.71 -30.50 -1.49
C GLN A 581 -7.03 -30.89 -0.79
N ALA A 582 -7.92 -31.59 -1.50
CA ALA A 582 -9.17 -32.13 -0.98
C ALA A 582 -8.98 -33.27 0.05
N ALA A 583 -7.75 -33.77 0.18
CA ALA A 583 -7.36 -34.77 1.18
C ALA A 583 -6.56 -34.17 2.36
N GLY A 584 -6.43 -32.85 2.47
CA GLY A 584 -5.86 -32.16 3.63
C GLY A 584 -6.47 -32.64 4.96
N GLY A 585 -5.65 -32.75 6.01
CA GLY A 585 -6.05 -33.32 7.29
C GLY A 585 -6.34 -34.83 7.30
N SER A 586 -6.30 -35.53 6.15
CA SER A 586 -6.39 -37.01 6.08
C SER A 586 -5.03 -37.72 6.21
N TYR A 587 -3.99 -36.96 6.49
CA TYR A 587 -2.60 -37.35 6.71
C TYR A 587 -1.87 -36.21 7.46
N PRO A 588 -0.73 -36.44 8.11
CA PRO A 588 0.03 -35.39 8.81
C PRO A 588 0.74 -34.44 7.84
N ASP A 589 0.77 -33.15 8.15
CA ASP A 589 1.02 -32.11 7.14
C ASP A 589 2.49 -32.00 6.71
N ILE A 590 3.41 -32.49 7.56
CA ILE A 590 4.82 -32.81 7.22
C ILE A 590 4.94 -33.77 6.02
N CYS A 591 3.88 -34.54 5.71
CA CYS A 591 3.84 -35.45 4.57
C CYS A 591 3.32 -34.78 3.28
N THR A 592 2.75 -33.56 3.33
CA THR A 592 2.20 -32.84 2.16
C THR A 592 3.23 -32.76 1.03
N GLY A 593 4.48 -32.39 1.36
CA GLY A 593 5.53 -32.23 0.35
C GLY A 593 5.95 -33.53 -0.34
N TYR A 594 5.95 -34.66 0.38
CA TYR A 594 6.18 -35.97 -0.23
C TYR A 594 5.08 -36.32 -1.24
N TYR A 595 3.81 -36.11 -0.87
CA TYR A 595 2.68 -36.42 -1.74
C TYR A 595 2.59 -35.48 -2.94
N ALA A 596 2.85 -34.18 -2.77
CA ALA A 596 2.88 -33.19 -3.85
C ALA A 596 3.92 -33.54 -4.92
N LEU A 597 5.12 -33.95 -4.51
CA LEU A 597 6.15 -34.42 -5.43
C LEU A 597 5.72 -35.70 -6.19
N GLY A 598 4.93 -36.56 -5.54
CA GLY A 598 4.28 -37.72 -6.16
C GLY A 598 3.27 -37.34 -7.25
N VAL A 599 2.47 -36.28 -7.03
CA VAL A 599 1.55 -35.73 -8.03
C VAL A 599 2.32 -35.16 -9.23
N LEU A 600 3.36 -34.35 -9.01
CA LEU A 600 4.19 -33.79 -10.09
C LEU A 600 4.79 -34.90 -10.98
N SER A 601 5.21 -36.03 -10.38
CA SER A 601 5.63 -37.23 -11.10
C SER A 601 4.51 -37.80 -12.00
N ASN A 602 3.29 -37.95 -11.46
CA ASN A 602 2.13 -38.45 -12.20
C ASN A 602 1.72 -37.53 -13.36
N THR A 603 1.76 -36.20 -13.17
CA THR A 603 1.45 -35.20 -14.20
C THR A 603 2.44 -35.28 -15.36
N LEU A 604 3.75 -35.35 -15.08
CA LEU A 604 4.80 -35.48 -16.10
C LEU A 604 4.61 -36.75 -16.95
N ASN A 605 4.32 -37.88 -16.29
CA ASN A 605 4.10 -39.17 -16.96
C ASN A 605 2.87 -39.16 -17.87
N GLN A 606 1.81 -38.45 -17.50
CA GLN A 606 0.59 -38.29 -18.32
C GLN A 606 0.81 -37.39 -19.53
N GLY A 607 1.53 -36.27 -19.37
CA GLY A 607 1.86 -35.37 -20.49
C GLY A 607 2.64 -36.09 -21.61
N LEU A 608 3.65 -36.88 -21.23
CA LEU A 608 4.45 -37.70 -22.16
C LEU A 608 3.60 -38.74 -22.93
N ALA A 609 2.55 -39.29 -22.32
CA ALA A 609 1.62 -40.18 -23.01
C ALA A 609 0.71 -39.42 -24.00
N ASN A 610 0.18 -38.28 -23.58
CA ASN A 610 -0.77 -37.47 -24.37
C ASN A 610 -0.15 -36.84 -25.62
N TYR A 611 1.16 -36.53 -25.62
CA TYR A 611 1.89 -35.99 -26.77
C TYR A 611 1.58 -36.72 -28.09
N THR A 612 1.49 -38.06 -28.06
CA THR A 612 1.24 -38.88 -29.25
C THR A 612 -0.11 -38.56 -29.92
N ALA A 613 -1.14 -38.20 -29.14
CA ALA A 613 -2.48 -37.90 -29.66
C ALA A 613 -2.59 -36.46 -30.18
N VAL A 614 -1.89 -35.51 -29.54
CA VAL A 614 -1.87 -34.10 -29.97
C VAL A 614 -1.08 -33.94 -31.28
N ASN A 615 0.04 -34.64 -31.40
CA ASN A 615 0.98 -34.60 -32.53
C ASN A 615 0.42 -35.15 -33.87
N ASP A 616 -0.68 -35.91 -33.84
CA ASP A 616 -1.35 -36.39 -35.06
C ASP A 616 -2.04 -35.23 -35.81
N GLY A 617 -1.97 -35.21 -37.14
CA GLY A 617 -2.57 -34.15 -37.99
C GLY A 617 -1.99 -32.72 -37.89
N TYR A 618 -1.14 -32.39 -36.89
CA TYR A 618 -0.66 -31.03 -36.63
C TYR A 618 0.01 -30.32 -37.84
N GLY A 619 0.63 -31.09 -38.74
CA GLY A 619 1.38 -30.55 -39.88
C GLY A 619 0.54 -29.80 -40.92
N ASP A 620 -0.78 -30.08 -41.02
CA ASP A 620 -1.63 -29.45 -42.02
C ASP A 620 -1.99 -27.98 -41.68
N VAL A 621 -1.95 -27.62 -40.39
CA VAL A 621 -2.24 -26.24 -39.91
C VAL A 621 -1.04 -25.30 -40.11
N PHE A 622 0.19 -25.84 -40.05
CA PHE A 622 1.44 -25.09 -40.13
C PHE A 622 1.60 -24.27 -41.42
N GLY A 623 0.98 -24.68 -42.53
CA GLY A 623 1.07 -23.99 -43.82
C GLY A 623 0.50 -22.56 -43.83
N GLU A 624 -0.51 -22.28 -43.02
CA GLU A 624 -1.08 -20.92 -42.89
C GLU A 624 -0.22 -20.02 -41.97
N TYR A 625 0.45 -20.60 -40.97
CA TYR A 625 1.40 -19.89 -40.09
C TYR A 625 2.58 -19.31 -40.89
N VAL A 626 3.26 -20.13 -41.71
CA VAL A 626 4.39 -19.68 -42.57
C VAL A 626 4.00 -18.50 -43.46
N LYS A 627 2.78 -18.55 -44.00
CA LYS A 627 2.19 -17.51 -44.86
C LYS A 627 1.92 -16.21 -44.10
N TYR A 628 1.38 -16.26 -42.88
CA TYR A 628 1.11 -15.07 -42.08
C TYR A 628 2.38 -14.43 -41.49
N THR A 629 3.39 -15.21 -41.14
CA THR A 629 4.71 -14.66 -40.75
C THR A 629 5.32 -13.82 -41.89
N LYS A 630 5.19 -14.28 -43.15
CA LYS A 630 5.62 -13.53 -44.35
C LYS A 630 4.81 -12.25 -44.61
N GLU A 631 3.57 -12.15 -44.13
CA GLU A 631 2.78 -10.90 -44.18
C GLU A 631 3.16 -9.90 -43.07
N MET A 632 3.66 -10.37 -41.91
CA MET A 632 3.91 -9.54 -40.72
C MET A 632 5.29 -8.87 -40.67
N VAL A 633 6.36 -9.54 -41.13
CA VAL A 633 7.75 -9.01 -41.06
C VAL A 633 7.91 -7.59 -41.65
N PRO A 634 7.31 -7.23 -42.80
CA PRO A 634 7.42 -5.87 -43.34
C PRO A 634 6.80 -4.79 -42.42
N LEU A 635 5.76 -5.13 -41.66
CA LEU A 635 5.06 -4.21 -40.77
C LEU A 635 5.83 -3.99 -39.46
N ALA A 636 6.40 -5.07 -38.91
CA ALA A 636 7.29 -5.01 -37.74
C ALA A 636 8.50 -4.10 -38.01
N LEU A 637 9.20 -4.31 -39.13
CA LEU A 637 10.33 -3.47 -39.54
C LEU A 637 9.94 -1.99 -39.72
N ALA A 638 8.76 -1.71 -40.26
CA ALA A 638 8.27 -0.34 -40.45
C ALA A 638 7.98 0.40 -39.13
N GLY A 639 7.49 -0.32 -38.10
CA GLY A 639 7.30 0.22 -36.74
C GLY A 639 8.61 0.38 -35.99
N PHE A 640 9.46 -0.65 -36.00
CA PHE A 640 10.78 -0.66 -35.35
C PHE A 640 11.69 0.48 -35.84
N MET A 641 11.57 0.85 -37.12
CA MET A 641 12.34 1.91 -37.78
C MET A 641 11.49 3.16 -38.09
N ALA A 642 10.50 3.47 -37.27
CA ALA A 642 9.71 4.71 -37.36
C ALA A 642 10.58 5.96 -37.11
N GLY A 643 10.28 7.08 -37.78
CA GLY A 643 11.03 8.33 -37.59
C GLY A 643 10.69 9.04 -36.27
N ALA A 644 11.52 10.01 -35.88
CA ALA A 644 11.23 10.89 -34.74
C ALA A 644 9.96 11.74 -34.97
N THR A 645 9.32 12.12 -33.88
CA THR A 645 8.18 13.05 -33.85
C THR A 645 8.32 14.00 -32.66
N TYR A 646 7.59 15.12 -32.66
CA TYR A 646 7.57 16.05 -31.52
C TYR A 646 7.18 15.39 -30.17
N LYS A 647 6.43 14.28 -30.19
CA LYS A 647 6.06 13.52 -28.96
C LYS A 647 6.99 12.35 -28.64
N ASN A 648 7.87 11.96 -29.56
CA ASN A 648 8.83 10.88 -29.40
C ASN A 648 10.06 11.21 -30.25
N ALA A 649 11.04 11.87 -29.62
CA ALA A 649 12.26 12.33 -30.28
C ALA A 649 13.22 11.20 -30.68
N THR A 650 13.11 10.02 -30.05
CA THR A 650 13.93 8.83 -30.35
C THR A 650 13.32 7.92 -31.43
N GLY A 651 12.05 8.14 -31.78
CA GLY A 651 11.37 7.44 -32.87
C GLY A 651 11.09 5.95 -32.56
N GLY A 652 11.20 5.10 -33.59
CA GLY A 652 11.20 3.65 -33.41
C GLY A 652 12.54 3.18 -32.84
N ALA A 653 12.52 2.26 -31.87
CA ALA A 653 13.71 1.86 -31.12
C ALA A 653 14.87 1.32 -31.98
N GLY A 654 14.58 0.71 -33.14
CA GLY A 654 15.59 0.20 -34.06
C GLY A 654 16.53 1.27 -34.63
N ASN A 655 16.15 2.55 -34.59
CA ASN A 655 17.01 3.64 -35.08
C ASN A 655 18.32 3.76 -34.28
N GLN A 656 18.35 3.40 -32.99
CA GLN A 656 19.53 3.58 -32.14
C GLN A 656 20.78 2.86 -32.68
N TYR A 657 20.58 1.79 -33.44
CA TYR A 657 21.63 0.98 -34.05
C TYR A 657 22.22 1.54 -35.35
N PHE A 658 21.76 2.71 -35.80
CA PHE A 658 22.21 3.36 -37.04
C PHE A 658 22.77 4.76 -36.82
N ASP A 659 23.65 5.18 -37.73
CA ASP A 659 23.96 6.58 -38.00
C ASP A 659 23.33 7.00 -39.33
N CYS A 660 22.68 8.16 -39.30
CA CYS A 660 21.93 8.75 -40.39
C CYS A 660 22.78 9.84 -41.06
N THR A 661 23.21 9.60 -42.30
CA THR A 661 23.74 10.68 -43.14
C THR A 661 22.58 11.37 -43.85
N PHE A 662 22.20 12.54 -43.35
CA PHE A 662 21.24 13.43 -43.99
C PHE A 662 21.93 14.17 -45.15
N LYS A 663 21.15 14.48 -46.18
CA LYS A 663 21.56 15.33 -47.28
C LYS A 663 20.38 16.11 -47.82
N ASP A 664 20.41 17.43 -47.70
CA ASP A 664 19.46 18.30 -48.37
C ASP A 664 19.71 18.28 -49.88
N LEU A 665 18.68 17.97 -50.66
CA LEU A 665 18.76 17.93 -52.12
C LEU A 665 18.67 19.31 -52.76
N GLN A 666 18.35 20.36 -51.99
CA GLN A 666 18.21 21.74 -52.47
C GLN A 666 19.51 22.54 -52.32
N SER A 667 20.08 22.61 -51.12
CA SER A 667 21.38 23.25 -50.88
C SER A 667 22.58 22.34 -51.16
N GLY A 668 22.38 21.02 -51.15
CA GLY A 668 23.45 20.04 -51.34
C GLY A 668 24.34 19.80 -50.12
N THR A 669 24.02 20.39 -48.95
CA THR A 669 24.68 20.08 -47.68
C THR A 669 24.44 18.62 -47.29
N SER A 670 25.38 18.03 -46.55
CA SER A 670 25.24 16.68 -46.03
C SER A 670 26.01 16.55 -44.72
N GLU A 671 25.34 16.00 -43.71
CA GLU A 671 25.84 15.86 -42.35
C GLU A 671 25.42 14.48 -41.80
N THR A 672 26.19 13.95 -40.86
CA THR A 672 25.97 12.60 -40.30
C THR A 672 25.86 12.68 -38.79
N TYR A 673 24.80 12.10 -38.26
CA TYR A 673 24.48 12.05 -36.83
C TYR A 673 23.76 10.73 -36.49
N PRO A 674 23.67 10.32 -35.22
CA PRO A 674 22.89 9.15 -34.82
C PRO A 674 21.46 9.21 -35.35
N CYS A 675 20.91 8.08 -35.80
CA CYS A 675 19.48 8.00 -36.14
C CYS A 675 18.61 7.99 -34.86
N PRO A 676 17.33 8.41 -34.92
CA PRO A 676 16.62 8.96 -36.08
C PRO A 676 17.10 10.38 -36.44
N LEU A 677 16.63 10.94 -37.56
CA LEU A 677 16.78 12.39 -37.77
C LEU A 677 16.07 13.16 -36.65
N SER A 678 16.62 14.30 -36.23
CA SER A 678 15.87 15.21 -35.38
C SER A 678 14.64 15.76 -36.11
N TYR A 679 13.63 16.18 -35.34
CA TYR A 679 12.43 16.79 -35.90
C TYR A 679 12.76 18.06 -36.70
N ASP A 680 13.65 18.90 -36.20
CA ASP A 680 13.97 20.17 -36.85
C ASP A 680 14.80 19.98 -38.13
N ASP A 681 15.74 19.02 -38.16
CA ASP A 681 16.51 18.70 -39.36
C ASP A 681 15.60 18.18 -40.49
N ALA A 682 14.69 17.26 -40.16
CA ALA A 682 13.75 16.67 -41.13
C ALA A 682 12.73 17.68 -41.68
N TYR A 683 12.50 18.79 -40.99
CA TYR A 683 11.58 19.88 -41.39
C TYR A 683 12.31 21.08 -42.01
N SER A 684 13.64 21.07 -42.03
CA SER A 684 14.47 22.17 -42.58
C SER A 684 14.46 22.27 -44.12
N SER A 685 14.11 21.19 -44.84
CA SER A 685 14.08 21.13 -46.31
C SER A 685 12.82 20.45 -46.85
N ASN A 686 12.34 20.92 -48.00
CA ASN A 686 11.23 20.30 -48.74
C ASN A 686 11.69 19.11 -49.62
N ALA A 687 12.99 18.78 -49.67
CA ALA A 687 13.48 17.60 -50.39
C ALA A 687 14.84 17.14 -49.85
N TYR A 688 14.92 15.93 -49.29
CA TYR A 688 16.17 15.40 -48.71
C TYR A 688 16.37 13.90 -48.98
N SER A 689 17.59 13.40 -48.79
CA SER A 689 17.90 11.96 -48.80
C SER A 689 18.63 11.55 -47.53
N VAL A 690 18.38 10.33 -47.06
CA VAL A 690 19.02 9.76 -45.85
C VAL A 690 19.73 8.47 -46.21
N THR A 691 20.99 8.32 -45.81
CA THR A 691 21.70 7.04 -45.86
C THR A 691 21.81 6.47 -44.45
N TYR A 692 21.20 5.31 -44.22
CA TYR A 692 21.25 4.60 -42.94
C TYR A 692 22.51 3.72 -42.88
N THR A 693 23.35 3.92 -41.86
CA THR A 693 24.60 3.17 -41.66
C THR A 693 24.48 2.36 -40.37
N LEU A 694 24.33 1.04 -40.48
CA LEU A 694 24.24 0.14 -39.33
C LEU A 694 25.59 0.12 -38.58
N LYS A 695 25.63 0.62 -37.34
CA LYS A 695 26.83 0.68 -36.49
C LYS A 695 26.93 -0.48 -35.50
N ASP A 696 25.80 -1.02 -35.07
CA ASP A 696 25.74 -2.25 -34.27
C ASP A 696 24.70 -3.21 -34.86
N SER A 697 25.20 -4.21 -35.57
CA SER A 697 24.37 -5.25 -36.17
C SER A 697 23.94 -6.33 -35.17
N ALA A 698 24.63 -6.48 -34.03
CA ALA A 698 24.32 -7.52 -33.06
C ALA A 698 23.14 -7.07 -32.17
N GLY A 699 23.22 -5.86 -31.63
CA GLY A 699 22.12 -5.24 -30.89
C GLY A 699 20.88 -5.07 -31.76
N PHE A 700 21.02 -4.61 -33.02
CA PHE A 700 19.89 -4.47 -33.95
C PHE A 700 19.08 -5.76 -34.11
N TYR A 701 19.75 -6.90 -34.36
CA TYR A 701 19.05 -8.17 -34.54
C TYR A 701 18.57 -8.78 -33.22
N LYS A 702 19.30 -8.65 -32.10
CA LYS A 702 18.81 -9.07 -30.78
C LYS A 702 17.50 -8.35 -30.42
N ASP A 703 17.49 -7.03 -30.56
CA ASP A 703 16.38 -6.15 -30.16
C ASP A 703 15.15 -6.29 -31.08
N LEU A 704 15.40 -6.50 -32.38
CA LEU A 704 14.37 -6.82 -33.38
C LEU A 704 13.74 -8.21 -33.15
N GLN A 705 14.56 -9.23 -32.85
CA GLN A 705 14.09 -10.57 -32.52
C GLN A 705 13.30 -10.57 -31.21
N ALA A 706 13.77 -9.87 -30.18
CA ALA A 706 13.11 -9.79 -28.88
C ALA A 706 11.75 -9.08 -28.96
N ARG A 707 11.65 -7.90 -29.58
CA ARG A 707 10.37 -7.15 -29.61
C ARG A 707 9.37 -7.63 -30.66
N HIS A 708 9.82 -8.29 -31.72
CA HIS A 708 8.97 -8.57 -32.89
C HIS A 708 9.07 -9.99 -33.45
N GLY A 709 9.91 -10.87 -32.89
CA GLY A 709 10.07 -12.24 -33.36
C GLY A 709 10.76 -12.39 -34.73
N VAL A 710 11.32 -11.31 -35.28
CA VAL A 710 11.86 -11.26 -36.64
C VAL A 710 13.32 -11.70 -36.68
N ASN A 711 13.59 -12.86 -37.27
CA ASN A 711 14.93 -13.40 -37.43
C ASN A 711 15.80 -12.53 -38.38
N SER A 712 17.10 -12.47 -38.12
CA SER A 712 18.06 -11.69 -38.92
C SER A 712 18.11 -12.10 -40.40
N THR A 713 17.89 -13.38 -40.71
CA THR A 713 17.81 -13.90 -42.09
C THR A 713 16.58 -13.41 -42.86
N TRP A 714 15.55 -12.93 -42.16
CA TRP A 714 14.31 -12.40 -42.75
C TRP A 714 14.43 -10.91 -43.14
N VAL A 715 15.61 -10.29 -42.94
CA VAL A 715 15.86 -8.86 -43.18
C VAL A 715 16.93 -8.68 -44.26
N THR A 716 16.77 -7.65 -45.09
CA THR A 716 17.78 -7.18 -46.05
C THR A 716 17.79 -5.66 -46.12
N PHE A 717 18.74 -5.05 -46.85
CA PHE A 717 18.90 -3.59 -46.90
C PHE A 717 18.61 -3.04 -48.30
N GLY A 718 17.67 -2.10 -48.38
CA GLY A 718 17.10 -1.59 -49.62
C GLY A 718 17.06 -0.07 -49.71
N THR A 719 16.16 0.44 -50.56
CA THR A 719 15.85 1.88 -50.69
C THR A 719 14.34 2.08 -50.60
N VAL A 720 13.92 3.10 -49.87
CA VAL A 720 12.51 3.41 -49.59
C VAL A 720 12.26 4.89 -49.81
N ASP A 721 11.38 5.22 -50.75
CA ASP A 721 10.91 6.58 -51.00
C ASP A 721 9.66 6.91 -50.16
N ARG A 722 9.56 8.14 -49.68
CA ARG A 722 8.45 8.67 -48.87
C ARG A 722 8.04 10.07 -49.34
N SER A 723 6.80 10.44 -49.06
CA SER A 723 6.27 11.79 -49.25
C SER A 723 5.42 12.13 -48.04
N ILE A 724 5.71 13.25 -47.39
CA ILE A 724 5.15 13.63 -46.09
C ILE A 724 4.20 14.81 -46.29
N HIS A 725 3.18 14.93 -45.44
CA HIS A 725 2.28 16.08 -45.36
C HIS A 725 2.44 16.76 -43.99
N CYS A 726 2.24 18.08 -43.94
CA CYS A 726 2.67 18.92 -42.83
C CYS A 726 2.09 18.51 -41.47
N LEU A 727 2.94 18.47 -40.45
CA LEU A 727 2.53 18.44 -39.03
C LEU A 727 3.05 19.70 -38.33
N GLY A 728 2.18 20.38 -37.60
CA GLY A 728 2.53 21.57 -36.84
C GLY A 728 1.28 22.26 -36.33
N ARG A 729 1.08 22.29 -35.01
CA ARG A 729 0.09 23.18 -34.40
C ARG A 729 0.67 24.59 -34.31
N ASN A 730 -0.20 25.60 -34.46
CA ASN A 730 0.00 27.03 -34.14
C ASN A 730 0.29 28.02 -35.30
N ASP A 731 0.35 27.62 -36.57
CA ASP A 731 0.39 28.57 -37.70
C ASP A 731 -0.45 28.07 -38.90
N PRO A 732 -1.65 28.64 -39.16
CA PRO A 732 -2.51 28.22 -40.28
C PRO A 732 -1.94 28.50 -41.68
N ASP A 733 -1.05 29.48 -41.82
CA ASP A 733 -0.71 30.08 -43.13
C ASP A 733 0.57 29.48 -43.76
N ARG A 734 1.10 28.36 -43.24
CA ARG A 734 2.38 27.75 -43.68
C ARG A 734 2.29 26.47 -44.51
N CYS A 735 1.10 25.92 -44.75
CA CYS A 735 0.95 24.59 -45.36
C CYS A 735 0.92 24.59 -46.91
N GLU A 736 1.98 25.07 -47.56
CA GLU A 736 2.06 25.12 -49.05
C GLU A 736 3.03 24.13 -49.72
N ASN A 737 3.96 23.50 -48.99
CA ASN A 737 5.00 22.63 -49.58
C ASN A 737 4.88 21.16 -49.15
N TYR A 738 5.09 20.25 -50.12
CA TYR A 738 5.23 18.81 -49.89
C TYR A 738 6.71 18.48 -49.67
N THR A 739 7.03 17.68 -48.64
CA THR A 739 8.40 17.17 -48.43
C THR A 739 8.55 15.76 -48.98
N THR A 740 9.46 15.58 -49.94
CA THR A 740 9.85 14.25 -50.45
C THR A 740 11.16 13.79 -49.81
N SER A 741 11.25 12.49 -49.51
CA SER A 741 12.50 11.92 -49.00
C SER A 741 12.79 10.50 -49.46
N THR A 742 14.07 10.23 -49.74
CA THR A 742 14.58 8.91 -50.15
C THR A 742 15.51 8.37 -49.07
N SER A 743 15.17 7.21 -48.49
CA SER A 743 16.02 6.51 -47.51
C SER A 743 16.75 5.35 -48.19
N THR A 744 18.07 5.43 -48.32
CA THR A 744 18.94 4.35 -48.82
C THR A 744 19.55 3.55 -47.68
N THR A 745 19.92 2.30 -47.97
CA THR A 745 20.43 1.30 -46.99
C THR A 745 19.53 1.12 -45.77
N TYR A 746 18.22 1.26 -45.98
CA TYR A 746 17.18 1.08 -44.97
C TYR A 746 16.78 -0.41 -44.87
N PRO A 747 16.59 -0.97 -43.66
CA PRO A 747 16.19 -2.36 -43.49
C PRO A 747 14.76 -2.61 -44.00
N VAL A 748 14.59 -3.68 -44.76
CA VAL A 748 13.33 -4.14 -45.36
C VAL A 748 13.26 -5.67 -45.27
N ALA A 749 12.07 -6.25 -45.43
CA ALA A 749 11.92 -7.71 -45.41
C ALA A 749 12.69 -8.36 -46.59
N ALA A 750 13.29 -9.52 -46.34
CA ALA A 750 13.86 -10.36 -47.39
C ALA A 750 12.76 -10.82 -48.36
N SER A 751 13.11 -11.02 -49.64
CA SER A 751 12.14 -11.36 -50.69
C SER A 751 11.52 -12.76 -50.55
N ASP A 752 12.21 -13.66 -49.85
CA ASP A 752 11.69 -14.95 -49.40
C ASP A 752 12.55 -15.43 -48.21
N PHE A 753 11.98 -16.28 -47.35
CA PHE A 753 12.66 -16.87 -46.18
C PHE A 753 11.94 -18.12 -45.65
N ASP A 754 12.63 -18.98 -44.90
CA ASP A 754 12.03 -20.17 -44.28
C ASP A 754 11.69 -19.94 -42.79
N VAL A 755 10.79 -20.77 -42.25
CA VAL A 755 10.29 -20.69 -40.87
C VAL A 755 10.24 -22.11 -40.27
N ALA A 756 10.77 -22.28 -39.06
CA ALA A 756 10.92 -23.59 -38.41
C ALA A 756 9.59 -24.19 -37.90
N ASN A 757 9.52 -25.52 -37.85
CA ASN A 757 8.34 -26.30 -37.46
C ASN A 757 8.44 -26.82 -36.01
N PRO A 758 7.50 -26.49 -35.10
CA PRO A 758 7.57 -26.94 -33.71
C PRO A 758 7.61 -28.46 -33.54
N LYS A 759 6.91 -29.21 -34.40
CA LYS A 759 6.80 -30.67 -34.30
C LYS A 759 8.16 -31.37 -34.26
N ASP A 760 9.09 -30.91 -35.08
CA ASP A 760 10.40 -31.53 -35.24
C ASP A 760 11.29 -31.24 -34.02
N ILE A 761 11.22 -30.01 -33.50
CA ILE A 761 11.88 -29.57 -32.27
C ILE A 761 11.41 -30.38 -31.04
N ILE A 762 10.10 -30.54 -30.84
CA ILE A 762 9.59 -31.30 -29.69
C ILE A 762 10.00 -32.78 -29.77
N THR A 763 9.99 -33.36 -30.98
CA THR A 763 10.41 -34.75 -31.20
C THR A 763 11.87 -34.99 -30.77
N GLN A 764 12.73 -33.97 -30.91
CA GLN A 764 14.14 -34.01 -30.52
C GLN A 764 14.33 -33.85 -29.00
N ALA A 765 13.46 -33.11 -28.32
CA ALA A 765 13.52 -32.84 -26.87
C ALA A 765 13.19 -34.06 -25.97
N LEU A 766 12.33 -34.97 -26.44
CA LEU A 766 11.79 -36.09 -25.65
C LEU A 766 12.82 -36.91 -24.82
N PRO A 767 14.04 -37.23 -25.30
CA PRO A 767 14.98 -38.03 -24.54
C PRO A 767 15.48 -37.37 -23.24
N LYS A 768 15.60 -36.03 -23.17
CA LYS A 768 16.09 -35.35 -21.96
C LYS A 768 15.03 -35.27 -20.85
N ILE A 769 13.75 -35.36 -21.19
CA ILE A 769 12.65 -35.36 -20.21
C ILE A 769 12.73 -36.58 -19.26
N GLY A 770 13.34 -37.68 -19.71
CA GLY A 770 13.66 -38.83 -18.84
C GLY A 770 14.66 -38.54 -17.72
N GLY A 771 15.47 -37.48 -17.85
CA GLY A 771 16.31 -36.97 -16.77
C GLY A 771 15.48 -36.40 -15.62
N LEU A 772 14.47 -35.59 -15.94
CA LEU A 772 13.55 -35.01 -14.95
C LEU A 772 12.76 -36.08 -14.18
N GLN A 773 12.26 -37.12 -14.87
CA GLN A 773 11.64 -38.28 -14.23
C GLN A 773 12.58 -38.95 -13.20
N THR A 774 13.89 -38.98 -13.49
CA THR A 774 14.91 -39.57 -12.60
C THR A 774 15.17 -38.67 -11.39
N THR A 775 15.24 -37.35 -11.58
CA THR A 775 15.41 -36.38 -10.48
C THR A 775 14.24 -36.42 -9.49
N ILE A 776 13.00 -36.48 -9.99
CA ILE A 776 11.79 -36.60 -9.16
C ILE A 776 11.81 -37.88 -8.33
N ALA A 777 12.16 -39.02 -8.94
CA ALA A 777 12.27 -40.30 -8.24
C ALA A 777 13.37 -40.31 -7.16
N ALA A 778 14.48 -39.60 -7.38
CA ALA A 778 15.54 -39.45 -6.39
C ALA A 778 15.09 -38.60 -5.19
N ARG A 779 14.46 -37.44 -5.41
CA ARG A 779 13.95 -36.59 -4.32
C ARG A 779 12.85 -37.28 -3.51
N LEU A 780 11.94 -38.03 -4.17
CA LEU A 780 10.95 -38.90 -3.47
C LEU A 780 11.62 -39.97 -2.59
N THR A 781 12.76 -40.51 -3.02
CA THR A 781 13.49 -41.52 -2.24
C THR A 781 14.08 -40.90 -0.97
N ASP A 782 14.74 -39.75 -1.07
CA ASP A 782 15.41 -39.13 0.07
C ASP A 782 14.42 -38.58 1.10
N LEU A 783 13.29 -38.00 0.66
CA LEU A 783 12.19 -37.61 1.55
C LEU A 783 11.61 -38.82 2.31
N ALA A 784 11.42 -39.97 1.65
CA ALA A 784 10.91 -41.18 2.30
C ALA A 784 11.87 -41.80 3.33
N TYR A 785 13.17 -41.55 3.19
CA TYR A 785 14.21 -42.02 4.12
C TYR A 785 14.66 -40.99 5.16
N GLY A 786 14.14 -39.75 5.13
CA GLY A 786 14.61 -38.68 6.01
C GLY A 786 16.06 -38.26 5.72
N ALA A 787 16.48 -38.40 4.45
CA ALA A 787 17.83 -38.10 3.97
C ALA A 787 17.91 -36.78 3.17
N TRP A 788 16.83 -35.99 3.19
CA TRP A 788 16.80 -34.62 2.71
C TRP A 788 16.78 -33.67 3.91
N TYR A 789 17.77 -32.79 4.02
CA TYR A 789 17.93 -31.91 5.18
C TYR A 789 17.54 -30.44 4.91
N GLY A 790 17.14 -30.12 3.68
CA GLY A 790 16.69 -28.79 3.27
C GLY A 790 15.16 -28.66 3.28
N PRO A 791 14.61 -27.46 2.99
CA PRO A 791 13.18 -27.28 2.81
C PRO A 791 12.63 -28.21 1.73
N THR A 792 11.43 -28.74 1.94
CA THR A 792 10.75 -29.53 0.91
C THR A 792 10.05 -28.64 -0.14
N ASP A 793 9.70 -27.39 0.23
CA ASP A 793 9.20 -26.39 -0.72
C ASP A 793 10.20 -26.14 -1.87
N ASP A 794 11.49 -25.94 -1.56
CA ASP A 794 12.52 -25.70 -2.56
C ASP A 794 12.57 -26.80 -3.64
N VAL A 795 12.41 -28.06 -3.23
CA VAL A 795 12.33 -29.21 -4.15
C VAL A 795 11.12 -29.10 -5.08
N LEU A 796 9.97 -28.70 -4.53
CA LEU A 796 8.70 -28.63 -5.25
C LEU A 796 8.66 -27.43 -6.19
N GLN A 797 9.06 -26.23 -5.74
CA GLN A 797 9.12 -24.99 -6.53
C GLN A 797 10.01 -25.13 -7.77
N VAL A 798 11.11 -25.88 -7.66
CA VAL A 798 12.06 -26.13 -8.76
C VAL A 798 11.57 -27.22 -9.71
N ILE A 799 10.87 -28.24 -9.22
CA ILE A 799 10.39 -29.37 -10.01
C ILE A 799 9.04 -29.08 -10.71
N SER A 800 8.19 -28.23 -10.13
CA SER A 800 6.89 -27.86 -10.71
C SER A 800 7.05 -27.15 -12.06
N MET A 801 7.98 -26.19 -12.14
CA MET A 801 8.34 -25.42 -13.35
C MET A 801 8.35 -26.25 -14.65
N PRO A 802 9.27 -27.21 -14.87
CA PRO A 802 9.33 -27.94 -16.13
C PRO A 802 8.14 -28.87 -16.35
N VAL A 803 7.50 -29.37 -15.29
CA VAL A 803 6.30 -30.21 -15.41
C VAL A 803 5.15 -29.38 -15.98
N PHE A 804 4.95 -28.16 -15.48
CA PHE A 804 3.89 -27.26 -15.94
C PHE A 804 4.19 -26.67 -17.33
N MET A 805 5.45 -26.33 -17.63
CA MET A 805 5.85 -25.90 -18.98
C MET A 805 5.54 -26.97 -20.04
N ILE A 806 5.78 -28.25 -19.73
CA ILE A 806 5.43 -29.37 -20.62
C ILE A 806 3.92 -29.47 -20.82
N GLN A 807 3.09 -29.28 -19.78
CA GLN A 807 1.62 -29.26 -19.95
C GLN A 807 1.15 -28.07 -20.80
N GLN A 808 1.69 -26.87 -20.57
CA GLN A 808 1.37 -25.66 -21.35
C GLN A 808 1.61 -25.86 -22.85
N ALA A 809 2.76 -26.40 -23.23
CA ALA A 809 3.07 -26.60 -24.64
C ALA A 809 2.19 -27.69 -25.29
N LEU A 810 1.78 -28.71 -24.54
CA LEU A 810 0.84 -29.75 -25.01
C LEU A 810 -0.57 -29.17 -25.24
N GLU A 811 -1.05 -28.32 -24.35
CA GLU A 811 -2.38 -27.69 -24.49
C GLU A 811 -2.38 -26.67 -25.64
N SER A 812 -1.35 -25.83 -25.77
CA SER A 812 -1.22 -24.92 -26.92
C SER A 812 -1.12 -25.68 -28.25
N MET A 813 -0.44 -26.83 -28.32
CA MET A 813 -0.47 -27.68 -29.52
C MET A 813 -1.89 -28.19 -29.85
N ALA A 814 -2.70 -28.50 -28.84
CA ALA A 814 -4.09 -28.93 -29.03
C ALA A 814 -4.99 -27.77 -29.47
N HIS A 815 -4.80 -26.58 -28.90
CA HIS A 815 -5.53 -25.36 -29.24
C HIS A 815 -5.24 -24.86 -30.66
N VAL A 816 -3.96 -24.81 -31.07
CA VAL A 816 -3.54 -24.52 -32.46
C VAL A 816 -4.21 -25.47 -33.46
N LYS A 817 -4.28 -26.78 -33.12
CA LYS A 817 -4.95 -27.81 -33.93
C LYS A 817 -6.47 -27.59 -34.02
N ALA A 818 -7.11 -27.09 -32.97
CA ALA A 818 -8.55 -26.78 -32.95
C ALA A 818 -8.90 -25.51 -33.76
N ILE A 819 -8.07 -24.46 -33.72
CA ILE A 819 -8.26 -23.22 -34.50
C ILE A 819 -8.21 -23.48 -36.02
N GLY A 820 -7.45 -24.51 -36.43
CA GLY A 820 -7.14 -24.83 -37.83
C GLY A 820 -8.34 -25.07 -38.75
N GLU A 821 -9.52 -25.44 -38.22
CA GLU A 821 -10.70 -25.74 -39.06
C GLU A 821 -11.69 -24.58 -39.22
N GLU A 822 -11.83 -23.65 -38.25
CA GLU A 822 -12.98 -22.73 -38.23
C GLU A 822 -12.70 -21.21 -38.11
N GLN A 823 -11.49 -20.73 -37.77
CA GLN A 823 -11.32 -19.27 -37.59
C GLN A 823 -9.96 -18.60 -37.80
N ALA A 824 -9.00 -19.24 -38.47
CA ALA A 824 -7.64 -18.74 -38.74
C ALA A 824 -7.52 -17.46 -39.63
N LYS A 825 -8.49 -16.52 -39.60
CA LYS A 825 -8.54 -15.31 -40.46
C LYS A 825 -8.76 -13.99 -39.71
N ARG A 826 -9.06 -14.02 -38.41
CA ARG A 826 -9.10 -12.82 -37.56
C ARG A 826 -7.77 -12.64 -36.82
N ASP A 827 -7.36 -13.65 -36.06
CA ASP A 827 -6.37 -13.48 -34.98
C ASP A 827 -4.96 -13.98 -35.37
N LYS A 828 -4.52 -13.62 -36.58
CA LYS A 828 -3.27 -14.10 -37.20
C LYS A 828 -2.03 -13.99 -36.30
N ILE A 829 -1.93 -12.88 -35.55
CA ILE A 829 -0.78 -12.58 -34.68
C ILE A 829 -0.78 -13.50 -33.45
N SER A 830 -1.94 -13.76 -32.87
CA SER A 830 -2.07 -14.64 -31.70
C SER A 830 -1.65 -16.07 -32.05
N LEU A 831 -2.10 -16.59 -33.20
CA LEU A 831 -1.71 -17.91 -33.70
C LEU A 831 -0.19 -18.01 -33.99
N ILE A 832 0.45 -16.93 -34.45
CA ILE A 832 1.90 -16.88 -34.65
C ILE A 832 2.66 -16.95 -33.32
N LEU A 833 2.24 -16.15 -32.34
CA LEU A 833 2.90 -16.07 -31.03
C LEU A 833 2.74 -17.37 -30.24
N GLU A 834 1.57 -18.01 -30.30
CA GLU A 834 1.33 -19.31 -29.65
C GLU A 834 2.22 -20.42 -30.25
N ILE A 835 2.32 -20.49 -31.59
CA ILE A 835 3.19 -21.45 -32.29
C ILE A 835 4.67 -21.22 -31.95
N LEU A 836 5.10 -19.97 -31.73
CA LEU A 836 6.45 -19.65 -31.28
C LEU A 836 6.67 -19.99 -29.79
N GLY A 837 5.69 -19.75 -28.91
CA GLY A 837 5.78 -20.12 -27.49
C GLY A 837 5.99 -21.62 -27.28
N ILE A 838 5.26 -22.44 -28.04
CA ILE A 838 5.45 -23.91 -28.09
C ILE A 838 6.90 -24.27 -28.44
N VAL A 839 7.53 -23.58 -29.40
CA VAL A 839 8.94 -23.83 -29.76
C VAL A 839 9.86 -23.50 -28.59
N PHE A 840 9.74 -22.31 -28.02
CA PHE A 840 10.69 -21.82 -27.02
C PHE A 840 10.69 -22.64 -25.73
N ILE A 841 9.55 -23.23 -25.33
CA ILE A 841 9.46 -24.15 -24.18
C ILE A 841 10.37 -25.38 -24.34
N PHE A 842 10.58 -25.88 -25.56
CA PHE A 842 11.35 -27.11 -25.79
C PHE A 842 12.82 -26.90 -26.18
N VAL A 843 13.24 -25.68 -26.54
CA VAL A 843 14.65 -25.34 -26.81
C VAL A 843 15.62 -25.80 -25.70
N PRO A 844 15.33 -25.68 -24.38
CA PRO A 844 16.27 -26.06 -23.32
C PRO A 844 16.57 -27.58 -23.25
N PHE A 845 15.74 -28.40 -23.90
CA PHE A 845 15.92 -29.86 -23.96
C PHE A 845 16.69 -30.32 -25.22
N LEU A 846 17.08 -29.40 -26.12
CA LEU A 846 17.85 -29.72 -27.33
C LEU A 846 19.36 -29.79 -27.06
N ASP A 847 20.15 -30.14 -28.08
CA ASP A 847 21.61 -29.97 -28.13
C ASP A 847 21.97 -28.92 -29.20
N ASP A 848 23.03 -28.13 -28.98
CA ASP A 848 23.38 -26.89 -29.74
C ASP A 848 23.81 -27.09 -31.23
N VAL A 849 23.48 -28.21 -31.87
CA VAL A 849 24.14 -28.66 -33.13
C VAL A 849 23.16 -29.25 -34.15
N LEU A 850 22.05 -28.57 -34.44
CA LEU A 850 21.05 -29.02 -35.43
C LEU A 850 20.57 -27.89 -36.39
N PRO A 851 20.32 -28.18 -37.69
CA PRO A 851 19.96 -27.16 -38.69
C PRO A 851 18.60 -26.47 -38.44
N GLU A 852 17.67 -27.12 -37.74
CA GLU A 852 16.41 -26.46 -37.35
C GLU A 852 16.65 -25.32 -36.33
N VAL A 853 17.75 -25.38 -35.57
CA VAL A 853 18.18 -24.34 -34.62
C VAL A 853 19.01 -23.25 -35.31
N GLU A 854 19.73 -23.55 -36.40
CA GLU A 854 20.39 -22.53 -37.24
C GLU A 854 19.37 -21.51 -37.82
N ALA A 855 18.10 -21.90 -37.99
CA ALA A 855 17.01 -21.00 -38.38
C ALA A 855 16.51 -20.08 -37.24
N LEU A 856 16.98 -20.30 -36.00
CA LEU A 856 16.65 -19.54 -34.78
C LEU A 856 17.88 -18.79 -34.20
N ASP A 857 19.03 -18.87 -34.88
CA ASP A 857 20.38 -18.58 -34.35
C ASP A 857 20.64 -17.13 -33.92
N GLY A 858 19.74 -16.19 -34.23
CA GLY A 858 19.90 -14.74 -34.00
C GLY A 858 20.09 -14.30 -32.54
N ILE A 859 19.90 -15.20 -31.57
CA ILE A 859 20.20 -14.98 -30.14
C ILE A 859 21.20 -16.01 -29.59
N TRP A 860 21.11 -17.29 -30.00
CA TRP A 860 21.87 -18.39 -29.38
C TRP A 860 23.23 -18.71 -30.02
N GLY A 861 23.52 -18.25 -31.24
CA GLY A 861 24.83 -18.43 -31.90
C GLY A 861 26.00 -17.76 -31.17
N LEU A 862 25.71 -16.90 -30.19
CA LEU A 862 26.70 -16.28 -29.28
C LEU A 862 26.98 -17.11 -28.02
N VAL A 863 26.11 -18.06 -27.66
CA VAL A 863 26.31 -19.00 -26.53
C VAL A 863 27.16 -20.19 -26.96
N ALA A 864 26.95 -20.72 -28.16
CA ALA A 864 27.81 -21.75 -28.76
C ALA A 864 29.28 -21.31 -28.93
N ALA A 865 29.55 -19.99 -28.92
CA ALA A 865 30.89 -19.41 -28.95
C ALA A 865 31.58 -19.36 -27.56
N ALA A 866 30.86 -19.56 -26.46
CA ALA A 866 31.31 -19.38 -25.07
C ALA A 866 31.64 -20.70 -24.34
N GLY A 867 32.29 -21.64 -25.03
CA GLY A 867 32.60 -22.96 -24.47
C GLY A 867 33.42 -22.92 -23.17
N ASN A 868 32.97 -23.69 -22.17
CA ASN A 868 33.60 -23.94 -20.86
C ASN A 868 33.58 -22.80 -19.82
N VAL A 869 32.50 -22.01 -19.76
CA VAL A 869 32.03 -21.43 -18.48
C VAL A 869 30.61 -21.97 -18.23
N GLY A 870 30.33 -22.40 -17.00
CA GLY A 870 29.19 -23.26 -16.70
C GLY A 870 27.85 -22.53 -16.52
N LEU A 871 26.76 -23.28 -16.72
CA LEU A 871 25.44 -22.96 -16.17
C LEU A 871 25.58 -22.70 -14.66
N THR A 872 25.28 -21.48 -14.23
CA THR A 872 25.36 -21.01 -12.85
C THR A 872 24.28 -19.97 -12.62
N ILE A 873 23.80 -19.82 -11.39
CA ILE A 873 22.69 -18.91 -11.05
C ILE A 873 23.06 -17.43 -11.24
N GLN A 874 24.34 -17.09 -11.29
CA GLN A 874 24.82 -15.78 -11.73
C GLN A 874 24.36 -15.40 -13.16
N ALA A 875 24.12 -16.38 -14.04
CA ALA A 875 23.58 -16.12 -15.37
C ALA A 875 22.04 -15.91 -15.37
N ILE A 876 21.32 -16.45 -14.37
CA ILE A 876 19.91 -16.13 -14.12
C ILE A 876 19.77 -14.70 -13.63
N ILE A 877 20.59 -14.30 -12.66
CA ILE A 877 20.65 -12.93 -12.11
C ILE A 877 21.03 -11.91 -13.21
N ALA A 878 21.80 -12.32 -14.21
CA ALA A 878 22.19 -11.47 -15.34
C ALA A 878 21.13 -11.34 -16.45
N ASP A 879 20.14 -12.23 -16.51
CA ASP A 879 19.07 -12.22 -17.52
C ASP A 879 17.79 -12.93 -17.01
N PRO A 880 16.98 -12.28 -16.14
CA PRO A 880 15.80 -12.91 -15.53
C PRO A 880 14.74 -13.40 -16.51
N GLU A 881 14.64 -12.81 -17.71
CA GLU A 881 13.69 -13.29 -18.74
C GLU A 881 14.05 -14.68 -19.29
N SER A 882 15.30 -15.14 -19.15
CA SER A 882 15.70 -16.52 -19.45
C SER A 882 15.83 -17.41 -18.20
N ALA A 883 15.43 -16.93 -17.00
CA ALA A 883 15.46 -17.72 -15.78
C ALA A 883 14.76 -19.09 -15.86
N PRO A 884 13.54 -19.23 -16.47
CA PRO A 884 12.89 -20.53 -16.62
C PRO A 884 13.73 -21.53 -17.45
N VAL A 885 14.41 -21.04 -18.49
CA VAL A 885 15.27 -21.82 -19.39
C VAL A 885 16.55 -22.25 -18.67
N GLN A 886 17.15 -21.35 -17.90
CA GLN A 886 18.40 -21.59 -17.20
C GLN A 886 18.23 -22.52 -15.98
N LEU A 887 17.15 -22.36 -15.20
CA LEU A 887 16.78 -23.30 -14.13
C LEU A 887 16.55 -24.71 -14.67
N LEU A 888 15.88 -24.83 -15.82
CA LEU A 888 15.68 -26.09 -16.51
C LEU A 888 17.01 -26.70 -16.99
N GLY A 889 17.93 -25.88 -17.50
CA GLY A 889 19.31 -26.31 -17.81
C GLY A 889 20.05 -26.84 -16.57
N LEU A 890 19.99 -26.12 -15.45
CA LEU A 890 20.60 -26.51 -14.18
C LEU A 890 20.02 -27.82 -13.61
N LEU A 891 18.70 -28.01 -13.72
CA LEU A 891 18.00 -29.21 -13.24
C LEU A 891 18.23 -30.44 -14.14
N THR A 892 18.54 -30.25 -15.42
CA THR A 892 18.78 -31.35 -16.39
C THR A 892 20.25 -31.63 -16.68
N ALA A 893 21.18 -30.74 -16.31
CA ALA A 893 22.62 -30.95 -16.39
C ALA A 893 23.10 -32.06 -15.42
N GLY A 894 23.05 -33.31 -15.87
CA GLY A 894 23.11 -34.52 -15.05
C GLY A 894 24.18 -34.57 -13.96
N GLY A 895 23.72 -34.75 -12.72
CA GLY A 895 24.52 -34.96 -11.51
C GLY A 895 23.60 -35.15 -10.30
N SER A 896 24.15 -35.54 -9.15
CA SER A 896 23.44 -35.43 -7.87
C SER A 896 23.47 -33.97 -7.42
N ARG A 897 22.30 -33.38 -7.16
CA ARG A 897 22.14 -32.03 -6.60
C ARG A 897 21.99 -32.10 -5.07
N SER A 898 22.55 -31.11 -4.37
CA SER A 898 22.43 -30.94 -2.91
C SER A 898 21.17 -30.15 -2.50
N GLU A 899 20.94 -30.08 -1.20
CA GLU A 899 20.03 -29.11 -0.56
C GLU A 899 20.32 -27.67 -0.98
N GLU A 900 21.60 -27.29 -0.97
CA GLU A 900 22.09 -25.95 -1.34
C GLU A 900 21.81 -25.62 -2.81
N ASP A 901 22.06 -26.56 -3.73
CA ASP A 901 21.74 -26.40 -5.16
C ASP A 901 20.22 -26.15 -5.37
N PHE A 902 19.36 -26.85 -4.62
CA PHE A 902 17.91 -26.69 -4.72
C PHE A 902 17.44 -25.38 -4.07
N ALA A 903 18.00 -24.96 -2.94
CA ALA A 903 17.67 -23.69 -2.31
C ALA A 903 18.06 -22.49 -3.21
N GLU A 904 19.24 -22.53 -3.84
CA GLU A 904 19.68 -21.47 -4.77
C GLU A 904 18.78 -21.43 -6.03
N MET A 905 18.41 -22.59 -6.58
CA MET A 905 17.44 -22.69 -7.69
C MET A 905 16.02 -22.27 -7.27
N ALA A 906 15.61 -22.48 -6.03
CA ALA A 906 14.28 -22.14 -5.52
C ALA A 906 14.16 -20.64 -5.18
N ALA A 907 15.21 -20.01 -4.66
CA ALA A 907 15.30 -18.55 -4.56
C ALA A 907 15.18 -17.93 -5.97
N SER A 908 16.03 -18.37 -6.90
CA SER A 908 15.99 -17.98 -8.31
C SER A 908 14.65 -18.22 -9.01
N ARG A 909 13.82 -19.13 -8.49
CA ARG A 909 12.44 -19.37 -8.94
C ARG A 909 11.45 -18.39 -8.31
N ARG A 910 11.55 -18.12 -7.01
CA ARG A 910 10.69 -17.16 -6.29
C ARG A 910 10.92 -15.72 -6.77
N ASP A 911 12.11 -15.44 -7.30
CA ASP A 911 12.44 -14.17 -7.98
C ASP A 911 11.79 -14.03 -9.38
N ILE A 912 11.15 -15.08 -9.92
CA ILE A 912 10.44 -15.01 -11.22
C ILE A 912 9.06 -14.38 -10.99
N GLY A 913 8.94 -13.10 -11.36
CA GLY A 913 7.70 -12.33 -11.21
C GLY A 913 6.48 -12.93 -11.93
N GLY A 914 5.28 -12.61 -11.42
CA GLY A 914 4.00 -13.04 -11.98
C GLY A 914 3.77 -12.59 -13.43
N ASP A 915 4.42 -11.50 -13.87
CA ASP A 915 4.43 -11.07 -15.27
C ASP A 915 5.25 -12.02 -16.16
N VAL A 916 6.36 -12.57 -15.66
CA VAL A 916 7.16 -13.59 -16.37
C VAL A 916 6.42 -14.92 -16.39
N ILE A 917 5.80 -15.32 -15.28
CA ILE A 917 4.96 -16.53 -15.18
C ILE A 917 3.78 -16.47 -16.16
N SER A 918 3.03 -15.36 -16.21
CA SER A 918 1.91 -15.20 -17.14
C SER A 918 2.34 -15.10 -18.62
N LYS A 919 3.57 -14.63 -18.91
CA LYS A 919 4.18 -14.70 -20.26
C LYS A 919 4.50 -16.14 -20.71
N ILE A 920 4.67 -17.11 -19.81
CA ILE A 920 4.87 -18.54 -20.16
C ILE A 920 3.57 -19.15 -20.70
N GLY A 921 2.43 -18.79 -20.10
CA GLY A 921 1.09 -19.11 -20.61
C GLY A 921 0.07 -19.46 -19.53
N LYS A 922 -1.21 -19.51 -19.91
CA LYS A 922 -2.33 -19.69 -18.97
C LYS A 922 -2.35 -21.06 -18.28
N THR A 923 -2.14 -22.16 -19.00
CA THR A 923 -2.08 -23.52 -18.42
C THR A 923 -0.90 -23.67 -17.47
N PHE A 924 0.22 -22.97 -17.74
CA PHE A 924 1.31 -22.87 -16.78
C PHE A 924 0.86 -22.12 -15.52
N GLN A 925 0.29 -20.93 -15.69
CA GLN A 925 -0.14 -20.05 -14.60
C GLN A 925 -1.22 -20.70 -13.71
N ASP A 926 -2.22 -21.36 -14.31
CA ASP A 926 -3.29 -22.05 -13.58
C ASP A 926 -2.71 -23.16 -12.69
N LEU A 927 -1.85 -24.04 -13.26
CA LEU A 927 -1.17 -25.11 -12.50
C LEU A 927 -0.22 -24.59 -11.42
N ASP A 928 0.40 -23.43 -11.63
CA ASP A 928 1.27 -22.79 -10.63
C ASP A 928 0.44 -22.19 -9.49
N ASN A 929 -0.70 -21.54 -9.78
CA ASN A 929 -1.63 -21.07 -8.76
C ASN A 929 -2.15 -22.22 -7.89
N ASP A 930 -2.63 -23.31 -8.51
CA ASP A 930 -3.09 -24.54 -7.83
C ASP A 930 -2.00 -25.13 -6.92
N PHE A 931 -0.73 -24.96 -7.32
CA PHE A 931 0.43 -25.42 -6.59
C PHE A 931 0.83 -24.49 -5.43
N GLN A 932 0.84 -23.17 -5.60
CA GLN A 932 1.09 -22.22 -4.49
C GLN A 932 -0.01 -22.32 -3.41
N GLU A 933 -1.26 -22.63 -3.80
CA GLU A 933 -2.37 -22.91 -2.87
C GLU A 933 -2.15 -24.12 -1.94
N LEU A 934 -1.24 -25.04 -2.27
CA LEU A 934 -0.85 -26.13 -1.37
C LEU A 934 0.08 -25.64 -0.24
N GLY A 935 0.87 -24.59 -0.49
CA GLY A 935 1.75 -23.98 0.50
C GLY A 935 0.97 -23.23 1.59
N THR A 936 -0.04 -22.44 1.20
CA THR A 936 -0.82 -21.61 2.13
C THR A 936 -1.64 -22.44 3.12
N LYS A 937 -2.26 -23.55 2.68
CA LYS A 937 -3.05 -24.44 3.56
C LYS A 937 -2.18 -25.30 4.50
N ALA A 938 -0.91 -25.56 4.18
CA ALA A 938 -0.02 -26.31 5.07
C ALA A 938 0.35 -25.53 6.34
N ALA A 939 0.35 -24.19 6.29
CA ALA A 939 0.57 -23.33 7.45
C ALA A 939 -0.62 -23.36 8.44
N ASP A 940 -1.85 -23.38 7.92
CA ASP A 940 -3.13 -23.35 8.67
C ASP A 940 -3.27 -24.54 9.64
N THR A 941 -2.73 -25.70 9.25
CA THR A 941 -2.67 -26.92 10.07
C THR A 941 -1.69 -26.88 11.26
N THR A 942 -0.91 -25.81 11.42
CA THR A 942 -0.02 -25.63 12.60
C THR A 942 -0.79 -25.21 13.87
N THR A 943 -2.12 -25.29 13.85
CA THR A 943 -3.02 -25.01 14.97
C THR A 943 -2.87 -26.05 16.09
N VAL A 944 -2.00 -25.76 17.06
CA VAL A 944 -1.83 -26.54 18.30
C VAL A 944 -3.18 -26.73 19.00
N THR A 945 -3.74 -27.93 18.87
CA THR A 945 -5.06 -28.24 19.42
C THR A 945 -4.96 -28.38 20.94
N PHE A 946 -5.16 -27.27 21.66
CA PHE A 946 -5.28 -27.26 23.11
C PHE A 946 -6.45 -28.14 23.55
N ILE A 947 -6.15 -29.37 23.97
CA ILE A 947 -7.11 -30.27 24.62
C ILE A 947 -7.56 -29.57 25.90
N GLN A 948 -8.82 -29.12 25.91
CA GLN A 948 -9.43 -28.39 27.02
C GLN A 948 -9.61 -29.32 28.25
N GLN A 949 -8.53 -29.54 29.00
CA GLN A 949 -8.59 -30.19 30.30
C GLN A 949 -9.30 -29.26 31.29
N ALA A 950 -10.56 -29.57 31.58
CA ALA A 950 -11.34 -28.88 32.59
C ALA A 950 -10.77 -29.15 34.00
N THR A 951 -9.82 -28.31 34.42
CA THR A 951 -9.22 -28.35 35.76
C THR A 951 -10.26 -27.96 36.82
N VAL A 952 -11.02 -28.95 37.29
CA VAL A 952 -11.92 -28.79 38.44
C VAL A 952 -11.08 -28.52 39.69
N THR A 953 -11.26 -27.36 40.31
CA THR A 953 -10.54 -26.95 41.53
C THR A 953 -10.87 -27.88 42.70
N VAL A 954 -10.01 -28.88 42.95
CA VAL A 954 -10.10 -29.74 44.13
C VAL A 954 -9.35 -29.08 45.29
N THR A 955 -10.10 -28.45 46.19
CA THR A 955 -9.56 -27.83 47.40
C THR A 955 -8.90 -28.85 48.32
N ALA A 956 -7.58 -28.75 48.53
CA ALA A 956 -6.80 -29.61 49.41
C ALA A 956 -7.04 -29.32 50.92
N GLY A 957 -8.28 -29.50 51.38
CA GLY A 957 -8.66 -29.35 52.79
C GLY A 957 -8.31 -30.57 53.62
N ALA A 958 -7.24 -30.48 54.42
CA ALA A 958 -6.92 -31.51 55.41
C ALA A 958 -7.99 -31.60 56.51
N THR A 959 -8.51 -32.80 56.75
CA THR A 959 -9.39 -33.10 57.90
C THR A 959 -8.62 -33.88 58.98
N PRO A 960 -9.11 -33.87 60.21
CA PRO A 960 -9.95 -35.01 60.60
C PRO A 960 -11.19 -34.63 61.42
N CYS A 961 -12.34 -35.22 61.08
CA CYS A 961 -13.06 -36.14 61.99
C CYS A 961 -14.31 -36.76 61.32
N GLU A 962 -14.53 -38.03 61.67
CA GLU A 962 -15.81 -38.77 61.73
C GLU A 962 -16.73 -38.90 60.47
N THR A 963 -16.96 -40.17 60.09
CA THR A 963 -18.21 -40.84 59.59
C THR A 963 -19.31 -40.03 58.88
N GLU A 964 -19.96 -40.55 57.83
CA GLU A 964 -20.45 -41.95 57.69
C GLU A 964 -20.63 -42.39 56.22
N THR A 965 -20.97 -43.67 55.97
CA THR A 965 -20.98 -44.30 54.63
C THR A 965 -22.39 -44.64 54.13
N VAL A 966 -22.77 -44.16 52.93
CA VAL A 966 -23.86 -44.76 52.12
C VAL A 966 -23.50 -44.76 50.63
N THR A 967 -23.80 -45.85 49.93
CA THR A 967 -23.50 -46.08 48.51
C THR A 967 -24.79 -46.24 47.70
N GLN A 968 -24.91 -45.61 46.52
CA GLN A 968 -25.48 -46.29 45.35
C GLN A 968 -25.25 -45.58 44.00
N THR A 969 -25.55 -46.31 42.92
CA THR A 969 -25.12 -46.06 41.54
C THR A 969 -26.31 -45.94 40.60
N LEU A 970 -26.26 -44.98 39.66
CA LEU A 970 -27.01 -44.98 38.40
C LEU A 970 -26.04 -44.49 37.30
N GLY A 971 -26.14 -44.89 36.03
CA GLY A 971 -27.16 -45.74 35.41
C GLY A 971 -27.60 -45.12 34.07
N SER A 972 -26.95 -45.50 32.97
CA SER A 972 -27.15 -44.88 31.65
C SER A 972 -28.31 -45.52 30.86
N THR A 973 -28.99 -44.74 30.01
CA THR A 973 -29.18 -45.03 28.55
C THR A 973 -29.94 -43.91 27.80
N SER A 974 -29.62 -43.80 26.49
CA SER A 974 -30.31 -43.14 25.35
C SER A 974 -31.86 -43.07 25.39
N SER A 975 -32.57 -42.18 24.66
CA SER A 975 -32.55 -42.09 23.18
C SER A 975 -33.51 -41.03 22.56
N SER A 976 -33.20 -40.60 21.32
CA SER A 976 -34.11 -40.18 20.21
C SER A 976 -35.11 -39.01 20.36
N ALA A 977 -35.25 -38.22 19.27
CA ALA A 977 -36.14 -37.05 19.16
C ALA A 977 -37.48 -37.35 18.43
N THR A 978 -38.45 -36.42 18.48
CA THR A 978 -39.63 -36.36 17.58
C THR A 978 -40.14 -34.92 17.46
N THR A 979 -40.54 -34.51 16.25
CA THR A 979 -40.96 -33.14 15.88
C THR A 979 -42.47 -32.92 16.04
N VAL A 980 -42.91 -31.71 16.47
CA VAL A 980 -44.33 -31.28 16.43
C VAL A 980 -44.45 -29.79 16.08
N THR A 981 -45.38 -29.44 15.19
CA THR A 981 -45.68 -28.07 14.69
C THR A 981 -46.92 -27.47 15.38
N PRO A 982 -47.00 -26.14 15.58
CA PRO A 982 -48.25 -25.43 15.93
C PRO A 982 -49.00 -24.87 14.69
N PRO A 983 -50.34 -24.74 14.72
CA PRO A 983 -51.16 -24.28 13.58
C PRO A 983 -51.61 -22.80 13.65
N PHE A 984 -52.05 -22.27 12.50
CA PHE A 984 -52.77 -20.99 12.35
C PHE A 984 -54.26 -21.10 12.68
N THR A 985 -54.85 -20.03 13.25
CA THR A 985 -56.25 -19.61 13.00
C THR A 985 -56.42 -18.10 13.14
N THR A 986 -57.26 -17.50 12.29
CA THR A 986 -57.59 -16.07 12.24
C THR A 986 -58.99 -15.78 12.80
N GLU A 987 -59.25 -14.57 13.32
CA GLU A 987 -60.45 -13.82 12.91
C GLU A 987 -60.43 -12.31 13.24
N THR A 988 -61.34 -11.59 12.58
CA THR A 988 -61.44 -10.12 12.41
C THR A 988 -62.17 -9.37 13.55
N SER A 989 -61.93 -8.05 13.70
CA SER A 989 -62.96 -7.03 13.35
C SER A 989 -62.54 -5.56 13.58
N THR A 990 -63.24 -4.68 12.86
CA THR A 990 -63.08 -3.22 12.73
C THR A 990 -63.71 -2.38 13.85
N SER A 991 -63.22 -1.15 14.08
CA SER A 991 -64.05 0.09 13.99
C SER A 991 -63.24 1.38 14.29
N THR A 992 -63.86 2.56 14.11
CA THR A 992 -63.19 3.88 14.01
C THR A 992 -63.82 4.97 14.88
N SER A 993 -63.08 6.08 15.02
CA SER A 993 -63.55 7.49 15.16
C SER A 993 -63.89 8.10 16.55
N THR A 994 -63.03 9.06 16.95
CA THR A 994 -63.31 10.44 17.44
C THR A 994 -64.40 10.74 18.49
N THR A 995 -64.05 11.46 19.57
CA THR A 995 -64.41 12.88 19.87
C THR A 995 -63.86 13.32 21.25
N SER A 996 -64.07 14.58 21.69
CA SER A 996 -63.29 15.25 22.75
C SER A 996 -64.11 16.09 23.77
N SER A 997 -63.48 16.50 24.89
CA SER A 997 -63.92 17.52 25.90
C SER A 997 -65.11 17.13 26.84
N THR A 998 -65.33 17.73 28.04
CA THR A 998 -64.86 19.02 28.61
C THR A 998 -64.69 19.04 30.16
N ILE A 999 -63.80 19.95 30.59
CA ILE A 999 -63.44 20.54 31.93
C ILE A 999 -64.63 21.25 32.64
N PRO A 1000 -64.66 21.46 34.00
CA PRO A 1000 -64.35 22.81 34.55
C PRO A 1000 -63.72 22.95 35.96
N GLY A 1001 -62.72 23.85 36.05
CA GLY A 1001 -62.17 24.51 37.27
C GLY A 1001 -60.65 24.79 37.19
N THR A 1002 -59.97 25.68 37.95
CA THR A 1002 -60.27 27.03 38.57
C THR A 1002 -59.00 27.51 39.31
N SER A 1003 -58.51 28.77 39.34
CA SER A 1003 -58.72 30.00 38.52
C SER A 1003 -57.85 31.19 39.04
N SER A 1004 -57.43 32.14 38.18
CA SER A 1004 -56.93 33.53 38.51
C SER A 1004 -55.49 33.64 39.12
N VAL A 1005 -54.72 34.76 39.22
CA VAL A 1005 -54.63 36.18 38.71
C VAL A 1005 -53.35 36.84 39.35
N THR A 1006 -52.50 37.79 38.86
CA THR A 1006 -52.10 38.42 37.55
C THR A 1006 -50.72 39.13 37.64
N THR A 1007 -50.06 39.31 36.48
CA THR A 1007 -49.19 40.41 35.91
C THR A 1007 -48.98 41.75 36.70
N THR A 1008 -47.93 42.61 36.55
CA THR A 1008 -47.20 43.06 35.32
C THR A 1008 -45.81 43.77 35.50
N ILE A 1009 -45.04 43.83 34.39
CA ILE A 1009 -43.82 44.60 33.95
C ILE A 1009 -43.84 46.15 34.23
N PRO A 1010 -42.72 46.85 34.61
CA PRO A 1010 -41.95 47.74 33.65
C PRO A 1010 -40.46 48.21 33.93
N VAL A 1011 -39.61 48.17 32.87
CA VAL A 1011 -38.73 49.24 32.28
C VAL A 1011 -37.46 49.87 32.96
N VAL A 1012 -36.28 49.57 32.38
CA VAL A 1012 -35.12 50.40 31.87
C VAL A 1012 -34.61 51.69 32.58
N GLN A 1013 -33.29 51.75 32.91
CA GLN A 1013 -32.31 52.76 32.38
C GLN A 1013 -30.82 52.46 32.74
N SER A 1014 -29.87 53.20 32.14
CA SER A 1014 -28.40 52.98 32.14
C SER A 1014 -27.60 54.15 32.76
N THR A 1015 -26.33 53.94 33.14
CA THR A 1015 -25.18 54.89 32.93
C THR A 1015 -23.80 54.40 33.42
N SER A 1016 -22.74 54.79 32.69
CA SER A 1016 -21.33 55.15 33.05
C SER A 1016 -20.80 55.09 34.50
N SER A 1017 -19.48 54.94 34.80
CA SER A 1017 -18.25 54.67 33.99
C SER A 1017 -16.98 54.57 34.89
N THR A 1018 -15.80 54.37 34.26
CA THR A 1018 -14.45 54.87 34.65
C THR A 1018 -13.73 54.33 35.91
N THR A 1019 -12.71 53.50 35.67
CA THR A 1019 -11.29 53.63 36.11
C THR A 1019 -10.91 54.29 37.45
N THR A 1020 -9.93 53.71 38.17
CA THR A 1020 -8.53 54.21 38.25
C THR A 1020 -7.59 53.13 38.85
N THR A 1021 -6.29 53.20 38.52
CA THR A 1021 -5.16 52.43 39.09
C THR A 1021 -4.90 52.80 40.59
N THR A 1022 -4.10 52.12 41.40
CA THR A 1022 -2.62 51.94 41.35
C THR A 1022 -2.11 50.86 42.32
N SER A 1023 -0.80 50.59 42.29
CA SER A 1023 -0.07 49.56 43.03
C SER A 1023 0.60 50.01 44.35
N ASN A 1024 1.33 49.06 44.96
CA ASN A 1024 2.58 49.21 45.74
C ASN A 1024 2.60 49.19 47.30
N THR A 1025 3.29 48.15 47.79
CA THR A 1025 4.40 48.15 48.79
C THR A 1025 4.17 48.16 50.32
N HIS A 1026 4.85 47.18 50.94
CA HIS A 1026 5.87 47.29 52.02
C HIS A 1026 5.63 46.79 53.48
N THR A 1027 6.72 46.17 53.98
CA THR A 1027 7.31 46.19 55.35
C THR A 1027 6.95 45.16 56.46
N THR A 1028 8.01 44.44 56.89
CA THR A 1028 8.35 44.00 58.29
C THR A 1028 7.51 42.87 58.97
N THR A 1029 8.04 41.97 59.83
CA THR A 1029 9.41 41.70 60.35
C THR A 1029 9.55 40.30 61.01
N VAL A 1030 10.77 39.72 60.95
CA VAL A 1030 11.46 38.88 61.98
C VAL A 1030 10.76 37.64 62.59
N SER A 1031 11.32 36.45 62.34
CA SER A 1031 12.11 35.70 63.36
C SER A 1031 12.88 34.50 62.77
N SER A 1032 14.01 34.15 63.39
CA SER A 1032 14.91 33.01 63.09
C SER A 1032 14.91 32.03 64.30
N PRO A 1033 15.67 30.89 64.40
CA PRO A 1033 16.98 30.60 63.78
C PRO A 1033 17.19 29.14 63.22
N SER A 1034 18.04 28.95 62.19
CA SER A 1034 19.38 28.27 62.25
C SER A 1034 19.41 26.72 62.37
N THR A 1035 20.28 25.95 61.70
CA THR A 1035 21.32 26.20 60.66
C THR A 1035 21.78 24.87 60.01
N SER A 1036 22.35 24.96 58.81
CA SER A 1036 23.38 24.10 58.15
C SER A 1036 24.14 23.07 59.02
N THR A 1037 24.61 21.91 58.51
CA THR A 1037 25.67 21.82 57.47
C THR A 1037 25.79 20.47 56.73
N THR A 1038 26.15 20.53 55.44
CA THR A 1038 26.86 19.50 54.62
C THR A 1038 28.36 19.36 55.03
N PRO A 1039 29.25 18.52 54.42
CA PRO A 1039 29.15 17.74 53.17
C PRO A 1039 29.75 16.29 53.23
N SER A 1040 30.00 15.71 52.04
CA SER A 1040 31.04 14.71 51.70
C SER A 1040 30.84 13.23 52.08
N SER A 1041 31.36 12.24 51.34
CA SER A 1041 31.75 12.14 49.90
C SER A 1041 32.11 10.69 49.52
N THR A 1042 32.38 10.46 48.21
CA THR A 1042 33.35 9.48 47.65
C THR A 1042 33.07 7.96 47.66
N THR A 1043 33.02 7.43 46.43
CA THR A 1043 33.69 6.19 45.95
C THR A 1043 32.93 4.85 45.97
N THR A 1044 32.25 4.59 44.84
CA THR A 1044 32.52 3.49 43.87
C THR A 1044 33.11 2.15 44.35
N VAL A 1045 32.46 1.02 43.99
CA VAL A 1045 32.97 -0.04 43.07
C VAL A 1045 32.09 -1.31 43.10
N ASN A 1046 31.81 -1.81 41.89
CA ASN A 1046 31.34 -3.11 41.37
C ASN A 1046 31.16 -4.32 42.34
N GLY A 1047 30.16 -5.16 42.02
CA GLY A 1047 30.11 -6.56 42.47
C GLY A 1047 28.87 -7.33 41.99
N CYS A 1048 28.99 -8.07 40.88
CA CYS A 1048 27.93 -8.98 40.40
C CYS A 1048 27.82 -10.24 41.28
N GLY A 1049 26.64 -10.87 41.33
CA GLY A 1049 26.47 -12.19 41.94
C GLY A 1049 25.02 -12.67 41.91
N HIS A 1050 24.73 -13.67 41.06
CA HIS A 1050 23.43 -14.34 40.99
C HIS A 1050 23.04 -15.02 42.32
N GLN A 1051 21.75 -14.98 42.65
CA GLN A 1051 20.95 -16.20 42.62
C GLN A 1051 19.51 -15.89 42.20
#